data_AF-A0AAW0UUN7-F1
#
_entry.id   AF-A0AAW0UUN7-F1
#
_cell.length_a   1.000
_cell.length_b   1.000
_cell.length_c   1.000
_cell.angle_alpha   90.00
_cell.angle_beta   90.00
_cell.angle_gamma   90.00
#
_symmetry.space_group_name_H-M   'P 1'
#
loop_
_entity.id
_entity.type
_entity.pdbx_description
1 polymer ?
#
loop_
_entity_poly.entity_id
_entity_poly.type
_entity_poly.pdbx_seq_one_letter_code
_entity_poly.pdbx_strand_id
1 'polypeptide(L)'
;MLAAAKCLLVLFLAIASAETDAGSGKNFLAYDFLYQEGVKMYLQEDWEGCAMNMELALKGWHWWNDNTASCRKNCSHEAREKELLATHTDEEDRYFEHILHSTLCLIKCKNEAFGPQRDRVVESKVLAEFKDMKPYDYLQLCYYRLGRMNDAANAAATVLAVQPDNEVMSENMRYYLEEGGIDAENVVNLEMKPYAQEYVKATVAYKENNFDLTITHMEHSLKMFLEEYQNCRYMCESPFDQGWFPDFVSSVANHFTFTLRCKRKCLWQLSDLYGEIDDNFLPSYFDYLQYAYFQKGETRKACEALASFLHLNPKDEVQNRNKEFYDSVEEVTQDMFVPRKEVVALKEREDYEEQLMAFIESNFAFLTDEFWDEEDTTEAEQPKSKGMSKEVHNFRSRVVSQLKSLSELGVKAVSGEWERARQDRLVADGLTSTLECMVLTELTRLGAVEGDGYKGGYSPHTPAEAFQGISLGRAGLMVHAGLIDKAALELILRVTDRCRDYIERHFHLSQQLYFAYTHLVCRTAKPEMNHNRSALDLSHEVHADNCILQDSGECLRVPPAYTYRDYSAILYLNDDFEGGEFIFTQDKSGLTYESSVKPQCGRLVGFSSGPENPHGVLPVRKGTRCSVGMWFTHDQRHNEVERTMASLFLKQLNANQI
;
A
#
# COMPACT_ATOMS: atom_id res chain seq x y z
N MET A 1 -20.34 37.10 37.64
CA MET A 1 -18.90 37.32 37.35
C MET A 1 -17.94 36.48 38.18
N LEU A 2 -18.27 36.01 39.40
CA LEU A 2 -17.38 35.11 40.18
C LEU A 2 -17.36 33.63 39.72
N ALA A 3 -18.33 33.16 38.94
CA ALA A 3 -18.36 31.77 38.44
C ALA A 3 -17.44 31.57 37.22
N ALA A 4 -17.38 32.55 36.31
CA ALA A 4 -16.50 32.51 35.14
C ALA A 4 -15.00 32.59 35.52
N ALA A 5 -14.67 33.38 36.56
CA ALA A 5 -13.31 33.49 37.06
C ALA A 5 -12.81 32.21 37.75
N LYS A 6 -13.70 31.37 38.32
CA LYS A 6 -13.32 30.08 38.91
C LYS A 6 -13.08 28.99 37.86
N CYS A 7 -13.80 29.01 36.73
CA CYS A 7 -13.53 28.09 35.61
C CYS A 7 -12.19 28.41 34.92
N LEU A 8 -11.84 29.69 34.75
CA LEU A 8 -10.55 30.09 34.17
C LEU A 8 -9.37 29.74 35.08
N LEU A 9 -9.52 29.84 36.41
CA LEU A 9 -8.44 29.47 37.35
C LEU A 9 -8.20 27.95 37.39
N VAL A 10 -9.25 27.13 37.23
CA VAL A 10 -9.13 25.66 37.15
C VAL A 10 -8.52 25.23 35.82
N LEU A 11 -8.81 25.94 34.72
CA LEU A 11 -8.15 25.70 33.43
C LEU A 11 -6.66 26.05 33.47
N PHE A 12 -6.29 27.18 34.08
CA PHE A 12 -4.88 27.59 34.21
C PHE A 12 -4.07 26.68 35.15
N LEU A 13 -4.67 26.16 36.22
CA LEU A 13 -4.01 25.20 37.10
C LEU A 13 -3.84 23.81 36.46
N ALA A 14 -4.75 23.40 35.56
CA ALA A 14 -4.60 22.17 34.79
C ALA A 14 -3.47 22.28 33.73
N ILE A 15 -3.25 23.46 33.16
CA ILE A 15 -2.15 23.72 32.22
C ILE A 15 -0.81 23.81 32.96
N ALA A 16 -0.76 24.42 34.15
CA ALA A 16 0.48 24.54 34.93
C ALA A 16 0.96 23.22 35.56
N SER A 17 0.09 22.22 35.75
CA SER A 17 0.50 20.87 36.19
C SER A 17 0.96 19.96 35.03
N ALA A 18 0.87 20.39 33.78
CA ALA A 18 1.38 19.65 32.62
C ALA A 18 2.89 19.87 32.39
N GLU A 19 3.52 20.87 33.02
CA GLU A 19 4.94 21.19 32.82
C GLU A 19 5.91 20.43 33.76
N THR A 20 5.43 19.47 34.56
CA THR A 20 6.31 18.67 35.43
C THR A 20 6.17 17.16 35.30
N ASP A 21 5.57 16.64 34.22
CA ASP A 21 5.58 15.19 33.96
C ASP A 21 5.93 14.88 32.50
N ALA A 22 7.09 15.37 32.06
CA ALA A 22 7.70 15.06 30.76
C ALA A 22 8.24 13.60 30.66
N GLY A 23 7.67 12.66 31.42
CA GLY A 23 8.20 11.30 31.58
C GLY A 23 7.19 10.16 31.59
N SER A 24 5.87 10.40 31.54
CA SER A 24 4.90 9.30 31.53
C SER A 24 3.81 9.48 30.45
N GLY A 25 3.98 8.80 29.31
CA GLY A 25 3.06 8.82 28.16
C GLY A 25 1.68 8.19 28.41
N LYS A 26 1.17 8.21 29.65
CA LYS A 26 -0.03 7.48 30.08
C LYS A 26 -1.35 8.16 29.70
N ASN A 27 -1.34 9.36 29.12
CA ASN A 27 -2.53 10.17 28.84
C ASN A 27 -2.61 10.80 27.43
N PHE A 28 -1.87 10.29 26.43
CA PHE A 28 -2.02 10.82 25.07
C PHE A 28 -3.22 10.17 24.37
N LEU A 29 -4.03 10.99 23.69
CA LEU A 29 -4.91 10.50 22.63
C LEU A 29 -4.04 9.78 21.58
N ALA A 30 -4.54 8.70 20.98
CA ALA A 30 -3.75 7.97 20.00
C ALA A 30 -3.46 8.83 18.76
N TYR A 31 -2.32 8.59 18.13
CA TYR A 31 -1.83 9.44 17.05
C TYR A 31 -2.75 9.47 15.82
N ASP A 32 -3.44 8.38 15.51
CA ASP A 32 -4.38 8.28 14.40
C ASP A 32 -5.64 9.13 14.64
N PHE A 33 -6.10 9.21 15.88
CA PHE A 33 -7.17 10.14 16.27
C PHE A 33 -6.72 11.59 16.17
N LEU A 34 -5.53 11.91 16.71
CA LEU A 34 -4.96 13.26 16.64
C LEU A 34 -4.74 13.71 15.19
N TYR A 35 -4.28 12.79 14.34
CA TYR A 35 -4.12 13.04 12.92
C TYR A 35 -5.45 13.38 12.25
N GLN A 36 -6.51 12.60 12.52
CA GLN A 36 -7.85 12.87 11.99
C GLN A 36 -8.40 14.23 12.46
N GLU A 37 -8.23 14.58 13.73
CA GLU A 37 -8.61 15.91 14.22
C GLU A 37 -7.76 17.01 13.57
N GLY A 38 -6.45 16.78 13.35
CA GLY A 38 -5.59 17.72 12.60
C GLY A 38 -6.08 17.95 11.17
N VAL A 39 -6.45 16.89 10.45
CA VAL A 39 -7.02 17.01 9.09
C VAL A 39 -8.34 17.78 9.11
N LYS A 40 -9.18 17.55 10.12
CA LYS A 40 -10.43 18.31 10.29
C LYS A 40 -10.18 19.79 10.56
N MET A 41 -9.20 20.13 11.41
CA MET A 41 -8.83 21.53 11.66
C MET A 41 -8.27 22.19 10.40
N TYR A 42 -7.46 21.46 9.62
CA TYR A 42 -6.97 21.91 8.31
C TYR A 42 -8.13 22.25 7.36
N LEU A 43 -9.13 21.37 7.24
CA LEU A 43 -10.30 21.59 6.38
C LEU A 43 -11.20 22.75 6.84
N GLN A 44 -11.12 23.12 8.12
CA GLN A 44 -11.85 24.24 8.71
C GLN A 44 -11.04 25.55 8.68
N GLU A 45 -9.85 25.54 8.09
CA GLU A 45 -8.89 26.64 8.10
C GLU A 45 -8.46 27.11 9.51
N ASP A 46 -8.56 26.21 10.51
CA ASP A 46 -7.97 26.41 11.83
C ASP A 46 -6.50 25.97 11.81
N TRP A 47 -5.63 26.90 11.43
CA TRP A 47 -4.20 26.62 11.24
C TRP A 47 -3.46 26.31 12.54
N GLU A 48 -3.84 26.94 13.65
CA GLU A 48 -3.28 26.65 14.99
C GLU A 48 -3.70 25.25 15.44
N GLY A 49 -4.98 24.93 15.32
CA GLY A 49 -5.53 23.61 15.63
C GLY A 49 -4.92 22.52 14.75
N CYS A 50 -4.75 22.78 13.46
CA CYS A 50 -4.08 21.88 12.52
C CYS A 50 -2.65 21.58 12.98
N ALA A 51 -1.83 22.63 13.17
CA ALA A 51 -0.43 22.48 13.53
C ALA A 51 -0.26 21.72 14.85
N MET A 52 -1.04 22.10 15.87
CA MET A 52 -0.99 21.46 17.19
C MET A 52 -1.34 19.97 17.11
N ASN A 53 -2.44 19.61 16.45
CA ASN A 53 -2.87 18.21 16.38
C ASN A 53 -1.91 17.35 15.55
N MET A 54 -1.38 17.88 14.44
CA MET A 54 -0.40 17.16 13.61
C MET A 54 0.93 16.93 14.36
N GLU A 55 1.45 17.95 15.06
CA GLU A 55 2.66 17.80 15.89
C GLU A 55 2.46 16.77 17.01
N LEU A 56 1.30 16.77 17.67
CA LEU A 56 0.96 15.78 18.69
C LEU A 56 0.80 14.38 18.09
N ALA A 57 0.23 14.27 16.90
CA ALA A 57 0.10 13.01 16.19
C ALA A 57 1.48 12.43 15.83
N LEU A 58 2.40 13.23 15.30
CA LEU A 58 3.78 12.80 15.02
C LEU A 58 4.50 12.33 16.29
N LYS A 59 4.43 13.11 17.38
CA LYS A 59 4.99 12.70 18.69
C LYS A 59 4.41 11.37 19.18
N GLY A 60 3.10 11.18 19.04
CA GLY A 60 2.43 9.94 19.41
C GLY A 60 2.85 8.76 18.53
N TRP A 61 3.07 8.99 17.23
CA TRP A 61 3.52 7.97 16.28
C TRP A 61 4.96 7.53 16.56
N HIS A 62 5.88 8.48 16.79
CA HIS A 62 7.26 8.18 17.21
C HIS A 62 7.28 7.38 18.50
N TRP A 63 6.58 7.85 19.54
CA TRP A 63 6.48 7.16 20.81
C TRP A 63 5.92 5.73 20.64
N TRP A 64 4.89 5.55 19.82
CA TRP A 64 4.31 4.23 19.56
C TRP A 64 5.32 3.28 18.92
N ASN A 65 6.05 3.75 17.90
CA ASN A 65 7.06 2.97 17.20
C ASN A 65 8.22 2.60 18.12
N ASP A 66 8.75 3.55 18.88
CA ASP A 66 9.88 3.33 19.80
C ASP A 66 9.54 2.30 20.88
N ASN A 67 8.36 2.42 21.50
CA ASN A 67 7.93 1.48 22.52
C ASN A 67 7.61 0.10 21.93
N THR A 68 7.06 0.05 20.70
CA THR A 68 6.81 -1.23 20.01
C THR A 68 8.13 -1.95 19.69
N ALA A 69 9.11 -1.23 19.12
CA ALA A 69 10.43 -1.77 18.83
C ALA A 69 11.15 -2.22 20.10
N SER A 70 11.11 -1.41 21.16
CA SER A 70 11.69 -1.74 22.47
C SER A 70 11.07 -3.01 23.07
N CYS A 71 9.74 -3.13 23.06
CA CYS A 71 9.07 -4.35 23.52
C CYS A 71 9.51 -5.57 22.72
N ARG A 72 9.56 -5.50 21.39
CA ARG A 72 9.98 -6.63 20.53
C ARG A 72 11.44 -7.02 20.76
N LYS A 73 12.33 -6.04 20.84
CA LYS A 73 13.75 -6.25 21.12
C LYS A 73 13.97 -6.93 22.47
N ASN A 74 13.43 -6.34 23.54
CA ASN A 74 13.64 -6.83 24.90
C ASN A 74 13.01 -8.20 25.11
N CYS A 75 11.80 -8.43 24.59
CA CYS A 75 11.13 -9.72 24.72
C CYS A 75 11.80 -10.83 23.90
N SER A 76 12.34 -10.50 22.71
CA SER A 76 13.15 -11.46 21.95
C SER A 76 14.41 -11.85 22.71
N HIS A 77 15.06 -10.89 23.40
CA HIS A 77 16.23 -11.16 24.23
C HIS A 77 15.89 -11.99 25.47
N GLU A 78 14.90 -11.57 26.27
CA GLU A 78 14.45 -12.27 27.48
C GLU A 78 14.08 -13.73 27.16
N ALA A 79 13.36 -13.95 26.07
CA ALA A 79 12.96 -15.29 25.68
C ALA A 79 14.14 -16.18 25.22
N ARG A 80 15.27 -15.61 24.77
CA ARG A 80 16.48 -16.39 24.43
C ARG A 80 17.28 -16.80 25.66
N GLU A 81 17.26 -15.97 26.70
CA GLU A 81 17.98 -16.23 27.95
C GLU A 81 17.21 -17.13 28.92
N LYS A 82 15.93 -17.37 28.65
CA LYS A 82 15.08 -18.16 29.53
C LYS A 82 15.45 -19.64 29.49
N GLU A 83 15.56 -20.24 30.67
CA GLU A 83 15.74 -21.69 30.78
C GLU A 83 14.51 -22.41 30.23
N LEU A 84 14.78 -23.45 29.42
CA LEU A 84 13.73 -24.32 28.87
C LEU A 84 13.07 -25.13 29.97
N LEU A 85 11.76 -25.38 29.84
CA LEU A 85 10.95 -26.14 30.78
C LEU A 85 11.44 -27.58 30.95
N ALA A 86 12.07 -28.15 29.92
CA ALA A 86 12.69 -29.46 29.96
C ALA A 86 14.06 -29.46 29.28
N THR A 87 14.99 -30.25 29.84
CA THR A 87 16.38 -30.35 29.36
C THR A 87 16.54 -31.23 28.12
N HIS A 88 15.54 -32.05 27.81
CA HIS A 88 15.50 -32.95 26.65
C HIS A 88 14.22 -32.71 25.87
N THR A 89 14.23 -31.70 25.03
CA THR A 89 13.17 -31.36 24.06
C THR A 89 13.76 -31.32 22.66
N ASP A 90 12.95 -31.64 21.66
CA ASP A 90 13.37 -31.51 20.26
C ASP A 90 13.45 -30.03 19.83
N GLU A 91 14.00 -29.78 18.65
CA GLU A 91 14.22 -28.41 18.16
C GLU A 91 12.92 -27.64 17.92
N GLU A 92 11.84 -28.35 17.58
CA GLU A 92 10.52 -27.76 17.30
C GLU A 92 9.87 -27.27 18.60
N ASP A 93 9.86 -28.10 19.64
CA ASP A 93 9.39 -27.73 20.97
C ASP A 93 10.17 -26.53 21.53
N ARG A 94 11.49 -26.50 21.34
CA ARG A 94 12.35 -25.37 21.76
C ARG A 94 11.99 -24.09 21.04
N TYR A 95 11.72 -24.16 19.73
CA TYR A 95 11.29 -23.01 18.94
C TYR A 95 9.94 -22.48 19.44
N PHE A 96 8.95 -23.34 19.62
CA PHE A 96 7.62 -22.90 20.08
C PHE A 96 7.63 -22.42 21.52
N GLU A 97 8.44 -23.01 22.41
CA GLU A 97 8.62 -22.51 23.76
C GLU A 97 9.20 -21.08 23.76
N HIS A 98 10.20 -20.81 22.92
CA HIS A 98 10.75 -19.47 22.72
C HIS A 98 9.68 -18.47 22.22
N ILE A 99 8.85 -18.88 21.25
CA ILE A 99 7.74 -18.06 20.74
C ILE A 99 6.69 -17.79 21.83
N LEU A 100 6.35 -18.77 22.66
CA LEU A 100 5.39 -18.61 23.75
C LEU A 100 5.93 -17.67 24.84
N HIS A 101 7.22 -17.78 25.20
CA HIS A 101 7.87 -16.85 26.11
C HIS A 101 7.92 -15.43 25.56
N SER A 102 8.30 -15.28 24.28
CA SER A 102 8.30 -13.99 23.59
C SER A 102 6.89 -13.37 23.58
N THR A 103 5.87 -14.16 23.29
CA THR A 103 4.47 -13.73 23.24
C THR A 103 3.98 -13.25 24.61
N LEU A 104 4.25 -14.02 25.66
CA LEU A 104 3.87 -13.64 27.03
C LEU A 104 4.56 -12.34 27.46
N CYS A 105 5.85 -12.19 27.16
CA CYS A 105 6.57 -10.95 27.44
C CYS A 105 5.96 -9.79 26.63
N LEU A 106 5.71 -9.97 25.34
CA LEU A 106 5.15 -8.92 24.47
C LEU A 106 3.80 -8.42 24.96
N ILE A 107 2.91 -9.33 25.38
CA ILE A 107 1.61 -8.96 25.95
C ILE A 107 1.80 -8.10 27.20
N LYS A 108 2.69 -8.49 28.12
CA LYS A 108 2.98 -7.72 29.34
C LYS A 108 3.60 -6.37 29.02
N CYS A 109 4.61 -6.32 28.16
CA CYS A 109 5.27 -5.10 27.76
C CYS A 109 4.31 -4.11 27.10
N LYS A 110 3.45 -4.59 26.19
CA LYS A 110 2.41 -3.77 25.55
C LYS A 110 1.35 -3.29 26.54
N ASN A 111 0.95 -4.13 27.50
CA ASN A 111 0.03 -3.73 28.57
C ASN A 111 0.62 -2.57 29.39
N GLU A 112 1.90 -2.66 29.74
CA GLU A 112 2.59 -1.65 30.54
C GLU A 112 2.85 -0.36 29.76
N ALA A 113 3.30 -0.48 28.51
CA ALA A 113 3.62 0.66 27.65
C ALA A 113 2.36 1.40 27.16
N PHE A 114 1.37 0.68 26.64
CA PHE A 114 0.22 1.25 25.93
C PHE A 114 -1.08 1.28 26.73
N GLY A 115 -1.15 0.53 27.84
CA GLY A 115 -2.32 0.52 28.72
C GLY A 115 -3.62 0.19 27.95
N PRO A 116 -4.65 1.06 27.99
CA PRO A 116 -5.90 0.87 27.24
C PRO A 116 -5.74 0.87 25.70
N GLN A 117 -4.66 1.43 25.15
CA GLN A 117 -4.46 1.55 23.70
C GLN A 117 -3.77 0.33 23.07
N ARG A 118 -3.32 -0.64 23.87
CA ARG A 118 -2.57 -1.81 23.39
C ARG A 118 -3.27 -2.64 22.31
N ASP A 119 -4.61 -2.70 22.35
CA ASP A 119 -5.46 -3.51 21.47
C ASP A 119 -5.96 -2.67 20.28
N ARG A 120 -5.55 -1.40 20.20
CA ARG A 120 -5.93 -0.50 19.11
C ARG A 120 -5.27 -0.97 17.82
N VAL A 121 -6.10 -1.33 16.85
CA VAL A 121 -5.66 -1.59 15.48
C VAL A 121 -5.76 -0.26 14.74
N VAL A 122 -4.62 0.30 14.35
CA VAL A 122 -4.59 1.49 13.49
C VAL A 122 -4.85 1.06 12.06
N GLU A 123 -5.71 1.81 11.36
CA GLU A 123 -5.99 1.57 9.95
C GLU A 123 -4.70 1.55 9.12
N SER A 124 -4.56 0.53 8.28
CA SER A 124 -3.38 0.37 7.40
C SER A 124 -3.11 1.61 6.54
N LYS A 125 -4.18 2.32 6.15
CA LYS A 125 -4.12 3.59 5.44
C LYS A 125 -3.44 4.69 6.26
N VAL A 126 -3.80 4.87 7.52
CA VAL A 126 -3.18 5.91 8.37
C VAL A 126 -1.69 5.58 8.57
N LEU A 127 -1.37 4.31 8.79
CA LEU A 127 0.03 3.87 8.85
C LEU A 127 0.82 4.17 7.57
N ALA A 128 0.23 3.98 6.40
CA ALA A 128 0.84 4.33 5.12
C ALA A 128 1.02 5.85 4.99
N GLU A 129 0.01 6.65 5.34
CA GLU A 129 0.09 8.12 5.28
C GLU A 129 1.21 8.69 6.17
N PHE A 130 1.46 8.11 7.35
CA PHE A 130 2.61 8.50 8.17
C PHE A 130 3.95 8.11 7.54
N LYS A 131 4.04 6.93 6.92
CA LYS A 131 5.25 6.49 6.21
C LYS A 131 5.55 7.35 4.98
N ASP A 132 4.50 7.87 4.35
CA ASP A 132 4.61 8.78 3.20
C ASP A 132 4.75 10.25 3.63
N MET A 133 4.99 10.54 4.91
CA MET A 133 5.16 11.90 5.45
C MET A 133 3.94 12.82 5.26
N LYS A 134 2.73 12.26 5.13
CA LYS A 134 1.50 13.05 4.93
C LYS A 134 1.19 14.05 6.06
N PRO A 135 1.48 13.77 7.36
CA PRO A 135 1.35 14.80 8.39
C PRO A 135 2.20 16.04 8.12
N TYR A 136 3.40 15.88 7.54
CA TYR A 136 4.27 16.99 7.17
C TYR A 136 3.74 17.78 5.96
N ASP A 137 3.09 17.11 5.01
CA ASP A 137 2.38 17.76 3.90
C ASP A 137 1.30 18.73 4.42
N TYR A 138 0.51 18.31 5.43
CA TYR A 138 -0.44 19.22 6.09
C TYR A 138 0.26 20.31 6.91
N LEU A 139 1.28 19.94 7.69
CA LEU A 139 2.02 20.88 8.54
C LEU A 139 2.67 22.00 7.75
N GLN A 140 3.21 21.71 6.56
CA GLN A 140 3.83 22.70 5.70
C GLN A 140 2.87 23.88 5.45
N LEU A 141 1.62 23.60 5.03
CA LEU A 141 0.66 24.67 4.78
C LEU A 141 0.20 25.32 6.09
N CYS A 142 -0.01 24.55 7.16
CA CYS A 142 -0.42 25.10 8.45
C CYS A 142 0.63 26.07 9.01
N TYR A 143 1.92 25.73 8.93
CA TYR A 143 3.01 26.63 9.30
C TYR A 143 3.10 27.86 8.41
N TYR A 144 2.94 27.69 7.09
CA TYR A 144 2.92 28.82 6.16
C TYR A 144 1.81 29.82 6.51
N ARG A 145 0.59 29.35 6.75
CA ARG A 145 -0.56 30.19 7.10
C ARG A 145 -0.40 30.89 8.46
N LEU A 146 0.42 30.33 9.36
CA LEU A 146 0.79 30.93 10.64
C LEU A 146 2.01 31.88 10.54
N GLY A 147 2.61 32.06 9.36
CA GLY A 147 3.82 32.87 9.17
C GLY A 147 5.10 32.20 9.68
N ARG A 148 5.06 30.91 10.03
CA ARG A 148 6.20 30.10 10.49
C ARG A 148 6.98 29.55 9.29
N MET A 149 7.58 30.44 8.50
CA MET A 149 8.19 30.10 7.20
C MET A 149 9.28 29.03 7.29
N ASN A 150 10.15 29.08 8.31
CA ASN A 150 11.21 28.09 8.49
C ASN A 150 10.65 26.69 8.78
N ASP A 151 9.60 26.61 9.62
CA ASP A 151 8.96 25.33 9.95
C ASP A 151 8.24 24.76 8.72
N ALA A 152 7.63 25.63 7.90
CA ALA A 152 7.02 25.25 6.64
C ALA A 152 8.06 24.68 5.65
N ALA A 153 9.23 25.30 5.55
CA ALA A 153 10.35 24.80 4.75
C ALA A 153 10.87 23.44 5.28
N ASN A 154 11.03 23.29 6.59
CA ASN A 154 11.45 22.01 7.20
C ASN A 154 10.44 20.88 6.93
N ALA A 155 9.15 21.16 7.05
CA ALA A 155 8.10 20.21 6.71
C ALA A 155 8.14 19.83 5.22
N ALA A 156 8.36 20.80 4.33
CA ALA A 156 8.52 20.55 2.90
C ALA A 156 9.75 19.67 2.59
N ALA A 157 10.89 19.95 3.21
CA ALA A 157 12.11 19.15 3.05
C ALA A 157 11.89 17.71 3.52
N THR A 158 11.16 17.55 4.62
CA THR A 158 10.84 16.23 5.19
C THR A 158 10.00 15.39 4.23
N VAL A 159 9.04 16.00 3.54
CA VAL A 159 8.25 15.31 2.50
C VAL A 159 9.10 14.98 1.28
N LEU A 160 9.89 15.94 0.78
CA LEU A 160 10.75 15.73 -0.40
C LEU A 160 11.83 14.68 -0.17
N ALA A 161 12.30 14.50 1.07
CA ALA A 161 13.24 13.45 1.42
C ALA A 161 12.68 12.03 1.25
N VAL A 162 11.35 11.85 1.24
CA VAL A 162 10.71 10.54 1.00
C VAL A 162 10.04 10.50 -0.38
N GLN A 163 9.63 11.66 -0.90
CA GLN A 163 8.94 11.82 -2.18
C GLN A 163 9.67 12.88 -3.03
N PRO A 164 10.84 12.56 -3.60
CA PRO A 164 11.63 13.52 -4.36
C PRO A 164 10.89 14.04 -5.61
N ASP A 165 9.99 13.23 -6.19
CA ASP A 165 9.20 13.58 -7.38
C ASP A 165 7.91 14.37 -7.05
N ASN A 166 7.71 14.83 -5.81
CA ASN A 166 6.51 15.57 -5.43
C ASN A 166 6.56 17.02 -5.94
N GLU A 167 6.02 17.24 -7.15
CA GLU A 167 6.02 18.54 -7.84
C GLU A 167 5.49 19.70 -6.98
N VAL A 168 4.41 19.46 -6.23
CA VAL A 168 3.80 20.48 -5.36
C VAL A 168 4.76 20.89 -4.26
N MET A 169 5.40 19.92 -3.61
CA MET A 169 6.32 20.22 -2.53
C MET A 169 7.63 20.84 -3.04
N SER A 170 8.10 20.45 -4.23
CA SER A 170 9.24 21.08 -4.88
C SER A 170 8.97 22.56 -5.19
N GLU A 171 7.77 22.89 -5.69
CA GLU A 171 7.37 24.28 -5.95
C GLU A 171 7.27 25.09 -4.65
N ASN A 172 6.65 24.52 -3.61
CA ASN A 172 6.56 25.15 -2.29
C ASN A 172 7.95 25.41 -1.69
N MET A 173 8.86 24.45 -1.78
CA MET A 173 10.24 24.60 -1.31
C MET A 173 10.96 25.73 -2.05
N ARG A 174 10.83 25.80 -3.38
CA ARG A 174 11.41 26.89 -4.18
C ARG A 174 10.88 28.25 -3.74
N TYR A 175 9.57 28.37 -3.50
CA TYR A 175 8.97 29.59 -2.95
C TYR A 175 9.59 29.98 -1.59
N TYR A 176 9.79 29.03 -0.68
CA TYR A 176 10.37 29.33 0.64
C TYR A 176 11.81 29.83 0.57
N LEU A 177 12.62 29.27 -0.34
CA LEU A 177 14.01 29.69 -0.52
C LEU A 177 14.11 31.03 -1.27
N GLU A 178 13.31 31.24 -2.31
CA GLU A 178 13.39 32.43 -3.17
C GLU A 178 12.64 33.64 -2.58
N GLU A 179 11.39 33.45 -2.19
CA GLU A 179 10.49 34.53 -1.73
C GLU A 179 10.33 34.56 -0.21
N GLY A 180 10.42 33.40 0.45
CA GLY A 180 10.34 33.27 1.90
C GLY A 180 11.60 33.74 2.64
N GLY A 181 12.70 33.99 1.93
CA GLY A 181 13.97 34.46 2.49
C GLY A 181 14.65 33.45 3.41
N ILE A 182 14.31 32.16 3.29
CA ILE A 182 14.92 31.08 4.06
C ILE A 182 16.23 30.66 3.40
N ASP A 183 17.31 30.67 4.18
CA ASP A 183 18.59 30.12 3.72
C ASP A 183 18.48 28.59 3.66
N ALA A 184 18.91 28.01 2.54
CA ALA A 184 18.93 26.57 2.33
C ALA A 184 19.73 25.83 3.43
N GLU A 185 20.76 26.46 4.00
CA GLU A 185 21.54 25.87 5.10
C GLU A 185 20.74 25.71 6.41
N ASN A 186 19.64 26.45 6.57
CA ASN A 186 18.77 26.40 7.75
C ASN A 186 17.61 25.41 7.61
N VAL A 187 17.42 24.83 6.42
CA VAL A 187 16.35 23.86 6.14
C VAL A 187 16.80 22.48 6.59
N VAL A 188 15.98 21.83 7.41
CA VAL A 188 16.27 20.51 7.97
C VAL A 188 15.19 19.49 7.64
N ASN A 189 15.59 18.26 7.34
CA ASN A 189 14.69 17.11 7.34
C ASN A 189 14.41 16.70 8.79
N LEU A 190 13.15 16.83 9.21
CA LEU A 190 12.71 16.59 10.59
C LEU A 190 12.68 15.10 10.96
N GLU A 191 12.70 14.21 9.97
CA GLU A 191 12.70 12.75 10.15
C GLU A 191 14.07 12.13 9.87
N MET A 192 15.10 12.96 9.67
CA MET A 192 16.46 12.46 9.44
C MET A 192 16.95 11.67 10.66
N LYS A 193 17.23 10.39 10.44
CA LYS A 193 17.62 9.48 11.51
C LYS A 193 18.98 9.87 12.11
N PRO A 194 19.19 9.65 13.42
CA PRO A 194 20.43 10.04 14.08
C PRO A 194 21.71 9.43 13.48
N TYR A 195 21.67 8.19 12.98
CA TYR A 195 22.83 7.60 12.29
C TYR A 195 23.20 8.41 11.03
N ALA A 196 22.22 8.86 10.25
CA ALA A 196 22.42 9.60 9.02
C ALA A 196 23.01 10.98 9.31
N GLN A 197 22.59 11.63 10.40
CA GLN A 197 23.17 12.90 10.85
C GLN A 197 24.66 12.75 11.18
N GLU A 198 25.04 11.71 11.92
CA GLU A 198 26.44 11.41 12.24
C GLU A 198 27.24 11.01 10.98
N TYR A 199 26.63 10.28 10.04
CA TYR A 199 27.24 9.95 8.76
C TYR A 199 27.61 11.22 7.98
N VAL A 200 26.66 12.16 7.86
CA VAL A 200 26.91 13.45 7.17
C VAL A 200 28.03 14.22 7.84
N LYS A 201 28.06 14.32 9.18
CA LYS A 201 29.18 14.95 9.92
C LYS A 201 30.52 14.29 9.58
N ALA A 202 30.57 12.97 9.49
CA ALA A 202 31.78 12.24 9.11
C ALA A 202 32.23 12.58 7.68
N THR A 203 31.30 12.65 6.71
CA THR A 203 31.65 13.02 5.32
C THR A 203 32.15 14.46 5.19
N VAL A 204 31.61 15.39 5.99
CA VAL A 204 32.09 16.78 6.05
C VAL A 204 33.51 16.81 6.63
N ALA A 205 33.74 16.14 7.76
CA ALA A 205 35.07 16.04 8.36
C ALA A 205 36.09 15.39 7.42
N TYR A 206 35.67 14.40 6.63
CA TYR A 206 36.51 13.76 5.62
C TYR A 206 36.94 14.75 4.53
N LYS A 207 35.99 15.54 4.00
CA LYS A 207 36.28 16.59 3.00
C LYS A 207 37.23 17.66 3.53
N GLU A 208 37.18 17.93 4.83
CA GLU A 208 38.09 18.85 5.52
C GLU A 208 39.46 18.21 5.90
N ASN A 209 39.69 16.95 5.54
CA ASN A 209 40.86 16.14 5.93
C ASN A 209 41.03 15.98 7.45
N ASN A 210 39.94 16.13 8.22
CA ASN A 210 39.94 15.85 9.65
C ASN A 210 39.63 14.37 9.90
N PHE A 211 40.65 13.54 9.77
CA PHE A 211 40.49 12.09 9.85
C PHE A 211 40.15 11.58 11.25
N ASP A 212 40.55 12.28 12.32
CA ASP A 212 40.15 11.93 13.69
C ASP A 212 38.64 12.09 13.88
N LEU A 213 38.06 13.19 13.42
CA LEU A 213 36.61 13.40 13.46
C LEU A 213 35.87 12.48 12.49
N THR A 214 36.45 12.21 11.31
CA THR A 214 35.89 11.24 10.36
C THR A 214 35.72 9.88 11.02
N ILE A 215 36.79 9.34 11.63
CA ILE A 215 36.74 8.05 12.34
C ILE A 215 35.71 8.11 13.46
N THR A 216 35.75 9.16 14.28
CA THR A 216 34.85 9.30 15.43
C THR A 216 33.37 9.26 15.03
N HIS A 217 32.99 10.09 14.05
CA HIS A 217 31.60 10.18 13.60
C HIS A 217 31.18 8.96 12.77
N MET A 218 32.07 8.40 11.96
CA MET A 218 31.73 7.25 11.09
C MET A 218 31.55 5.96 11.91
N GLU A 219 32.40 5.69 12.91
CA GLU A 219 32.22 4.56 13.82
C GLU A 219 30.93 4.71 14.65
N HIS A 220 30.66 5.91 15.14
CA HIS A 220 29.45 6.20 15.90
C HIS A 220 28.19 6.00 15.03
N SER A 221 28.21 6.55 13.81
CA SER A 221 27.13 6.38 12.84
C SER A 221 26.92 4.91 12.48
N LEU A 222 27.99 4.13 12.21
CA LEU A 222 27.88 2.71 11.85
C LEU A 222 27.20 1.91 12.95
N LYS A 223 27.57 2.16 14.22
CA LYS A 223 26.92 1.52 15.37
C LYS A 223 25.42 1.82 15.39
N MET A 224 25.05 3.10 15.24
CA MET A 224 23.64 3.52 15.25
C MET A 224 22.87 2.98 14.04
N PHE A 225 23.49 2.90 12.88
CA PHE A 225 22.90 2.32 11.67
C PHE A 225 22.57 0.84 11.88
N LEU A 226 23.49 0.06 12.44
CA LEU A 226 23.26 -1.37 12.72
C LEU A 226 22.17 -1.58 13.78
N GLU A 227 22.08 -0.69 14.78
CA GLU A 227 20.97 -0.69 15.76
C GLU A 227 19.63 -0.39 15.08
N GLU A 228 19.59 0.61 14.20
CA GLU A 228 18.37 0.98 13.46
C GLU A 228 17.96 -0.08 12.44
N TYR A 229 18.91 -0.77 11.83
CA TYR A 229 18.66 -1.96 11.00
C TYR A 229 17.94 -3.06 11.80
N GLN A 230 18.36 -3.32 13.05
CA GLN A 230 17.62 -4.28 13.89
C GLN A 230 16.24 -3.74 14.29
N ASN A 231 16.11 -2.45 14.61
CA ASN A 231 14.82 -1.82 14.93
C ASN A 231 13.83 -1.96 13.75
N CYS A 232 14.26 -1.66 12.53
CA CYS A 232 13.45 -1.86 11.32
C CYS A 232 12.96 -3.31 11.22
N ARG A 233 13.86 -4.28 11.46
CA ARG A 233 13.51 -5.70 11.41
C ARG A 233 12.52 -6.11 12.49
N TYR A 234 12.62 -5.58 13.71
CA TYR A 234 11.61 -5.78 14.75
C TYR A 234 10.27 -5.16 14.33
N MET A 235 10.27 -4.03 13.63
CA MET A 235 9.04 -3.38 13.18
C MET A 235 8.25 -4.17 12.14
N CYS A 236 8.90 -5.11 11.44
CA CYS A 236 8.26 -6.02 10.48
C CYS A 236 7.32 -7.08 11.09
N GLU A 237 7.39 -7.33 12.40
CA GLU A 237 6.57 -8.34 13.10
C GLU A 237 5.18 -7.78 13.48
N SER A 238 4.65 -6.90 12.64
CA SER A 238 3.37 -6.23 12.88
C SER A 238 2.19 -7.12 12.49
N PRO A 239 1.00 -6.90 13.09
CA PRO A 239 -0.19 -7.64 12.70
C PRO A 239 -0.39 -7.59 11.19
N PHE A 240 -0.67 -8.74 10.61
CA PHE A 240 -0.87 -8.92 9.18
C PHE A 240 -2.13 -9.76 9.00
N ASP A 241 -3.06 -9.30 8.18
CA ASP A 241 -4.21 -10.10 7.77
C ASP A 241 -3.77 -11.07 6.69
N GLN A 242 -3.57 -12.32 7.10
CA GLN A 242 -3.18 -13.39 6.22
C GLN A 242 -4.35 -14.02 5.46
N GLY A 243 -5.60 -13.59 5.68
CA GLY A 243 -6.77 -14.27 5.13
C GLY A 243 -7.02 -15.64 5.77
N TRP A 244 -7.79 -16.52 5.11
CA TRP A 244 -8.14 -17.83 5.66
C TRP A 244 -7.15 -18.91 5.24
N PHE A 245 -6.35 -19.39 6.21
CA PHE A 245 -5.49 -20.56 6.10
C PHE A 245 -5.84 -21.52 7.25
N PRO A 246 -6.51 -22.67 6.98
CA PRO A 246 -6.98 -23.55 8.04
C PRO A 246 -5.86 -24.34 8.71
N ASP A 247 -4.77 -24.60 7.97
CA ASP A 247 -3.67 -25.44 8.44
C ASP A 247 -2.59 -24.63 9.17
N PHE A 248 -2.13 -25.18 10.30
CA PHE A 248 -1.15 -24.53 11.17
C PHE A 248 0.16 -24.20 10.46
N VAL A 249 0.78 -25.18 9.80
CA VAL A 249 2.09 -25.02 9.13
C VAL A 249 2.01 -23.96 8.03
N SER A 250 0.96 -24.01 7.20
CA SER A 250 0.74 -23.04 6.12
C SER A 250 0.51 -21.63 6.65
N SER A 251 -0.21 -21.49 7.77
CA SER A 251 -0.41 -20.18 8.42
C SER A 251 0.91 -19.60 8.95
N VAL A 252 1.71 -20.42 9.64
CA VAL A 252 3.02 -20.02 10.16
C VAL A 252 3.97 -19.64 9.01
N ALA A 253 4.02 -20.45 7.95
CA ALA A 253 4.87 -20.21 6.79
C ALA A 253 4.49 -18.92 6.04
N ASN A 254 3.20 -18.67 5.81
CA ASN A 254 2.72 -17.46 5.13
C ASN A 254 3.03 -16.19 5.96
N HIS A 255 2.76 -16.24 7.27
CA HIS A 255 3.07 -15.13 8.17
C HIS A 255 4.58 -14.84 8.24
N PHE A 256 5.40 -15.90 8.32
CA PHE A 256 6.86 -15.77 8.28
C PHE A 256 7.33 -15.17 6.95
N THR A 257 6.78 -15.61 5.81
CA THR A 257 7.13 -15.09 4.47
C THR A 257 6.85 -13.60 4.35
N PHE A 258 5.70 -13.12 4.82
CA PHE A 258 5.38 -11.69 4.86
C PHE A 258 6.38 -10.91 5.71
N THR A 259 6.69 -11.43 6.90
CA THR A 259 7.66 -10.83 7.82
C THR A 259 9.06 -10.77 7.20
N LEU A 260 9.50 -11.86 6.55
CA LEU A 260 10.79 -11.96 5.89
C LEU A 260 10.92 -10.94 4.74
N ARG A 261 9.90 -10.83 3.89
CA ARG A 261 9.85 -9.81 2.82
C ARG A 261 10.02 -8.39 3.35
N CYS A 262 9.40 -8.07 4.48
CA CYS A 262 9.60 -6.78 5.12
C CYS A 262 11.04 -6.62 5.64
N LYS A 263 11.55 -7.61 6.39
CA LYS A 263 12.90 -7.57 7.01
C LYS A 263 14.00 -7.39 5.97
N ARG A 264 13.84 -8.03 4.81
CA ARG A 264 14.74 -7.95 3.64
C ARG A 264 14.85 -6.55 3.03
N LYS A 265 13.87 -5.67 3.24
CA LYS A 265 13.87 -4.28 2.74
C LYS A 265 14.58 -3.31 3.68
N CYS A 266 14.93 -3.71 4.90
CA CYS A 266 15.44 -2.79 5.92
C CYS A 266 16.76 -2.10 5.54
N LEU A 267 17.72 -2.81 4.93
CA LEU A 267 18.97 -2.17 4.50
C LEU A 267 18.69 -1.11 3.43
N TRP A 268 17.91 -1.46 2.41
CA TRP A 268 17.52 -0.54 1.35
C TRP A 268 16.78 0.69 1.89
N GLN A 269 15.80 0.50 2.79
CA GLN A 269 15.06 1.61 3.41
C GLN A 269 15.94 2.56 4.23
N LEU A 270 17.01 2.04 4.85
CA LEU A 270 17.96 2.84 5.64
C LEU A 270 19.09 3.43 4.80
N SER A 271 19.16 3.10 3.50
CA SER A 271 20.16 3.61 2.56
C SER A 271 19.72 4.89 1.87
N ASP A 272 18.54 5.41 2.22
CA ASP A 272 18.03 6.70 1.78
C ASP A 272 18.68 7.83 2.59
N LEU A 273 19.45 8.67 1.90
CA LEU A 273 20.00 9.89 2.42
C LEU A 273 19.46 11.08 1.62
N TYR A 274 18.48 11.80 2.19
CA TYR A 274 17.82 12.97 1.56
C TYR A 274 17.01 12.66 0.29
N GLY A 275 16.44 11.46 0.16
CA GLY A 275 15.67 11.03 -1.00
C GLY A 275 16.52 10.35 -2.08
N GLU A 276 17.83 10.20 -1.85
CA GLU A 276 18.73 9.45 -2.71
C GLU A 276 19.10 8.12 -2.07
N ILE A 277 18.81 7.03 -2.79
CA ILE A 277 19.15 5.68 -2.35
C ILE A 277 20.53 5.31 -2.88
N ASP A 278 21.44 4.97 -1.97
CA ASP A 278 22.76 4.45 -2.31
C ASP A 278 22.84 2.94 -2.05
N ASP A 279 22.90 2.13 -3.10
CA ASP A 279 23.07 0.67 -2.98
C ASP A 279 24.38 0.26 -2.27
N ASN A 280 25.36 1.18 -2.20
CA ASN A 280 26.62 1.01 -1.47
C ASN A 280 26.64 1.76 -0.13
N PHE A 281 25.49 2.17 0.42
CA PHE A 281 25.46 2.97 1.65
C PHE A 281 26.20 2.28 2.82
N LEU A 282 25.91 1.02 3.13
CA LEU A 282 26.64 0.28 4.18
C LEU A 282 28.13 0.05 3.81
N PRO A 283 28.48 -0.43 2.60
CA PRO A 283 29.88 -0.48 2.17
C PRO A 283 30.65 0.84 2.32
N SER A 284 30.00 1.98 2.03
CA SER A 284 30.64 3.29 2.04
C SER A 284 31.24 3.66 3.41
N TYR A 285 30.64 3.22 4.52
CA TYR A 285 31.20 3.39 5.87
C TYR A 285 32.64 2.89 5.92
N PHE A 286 32.87 1.71 5.35
CA PHE A 286 34.17 1.06 5.37
C PHE A 286 35.17 1.69 4.41
N ASP A 287 34.72 2.30 3.32
CA ASP A 287 35.58 3.07 2.43
C ASP A 287 36.14 4.32 3.14
N TYR A 288 35.25 5.10 3.78
CA TYR A 288 35.66 6.26 4.57
C TYR A 288 36.58 5.88 5.74
N LEU A 289 36.22 4.82 6.48
CA LEU A 289 37.01 4.33 7.62
C LEU A 289 38.38 3.82 7.17
N GLN A 290 38.44 3.04 6.09
CA GLN A 290 39.69 2.51 5.53
C GLN A 290 40.67 3.65 5.23
N TYR A 291 40.21 4.66 4.49
CA TYR A 291 41.07 5.78 4.13
C TYR A 291 41.49 6.58 5.37
N ALA A 292 40.55 6.93 6.25
CA ALA A 292 40.84 7.72 7.44
C ALA A 292 41.80 6.99 8.39
N TYR A 293 41.61 5.69 8.64
CA TYR A 293 42.53 4.88 9.44
C TYR A 293 43.93 4.83 8.85
N PHE A 294 44.04 4.69 7.53
CA PHE A 294 45.34 4.70 6.87
C PHE A 294 46.07 6.04 7.04
N GLN A 295 45.37 7.16 6.87
CA GLN A 295 45.94 8.50 7.10
C GLN A 295 46.40 8.72 8.55
N LYS A 296 45.80 8.03 9.51
CA LYS A 296 46.19 8.05 10.93
C LYS A 296 47.29 7.04 11.29
N GLY A 297 47.76 6.24 10.32
CA GLY A 297 48.75 5.18 10.55
C GLY A 297 48.17 3.94 11.26
N GLU A 298 46.85 3.83 11.34
CA GLU A 298 46.15 2.67 11.91
C GLU A 298 45.96 1.57 10.86
N THR A 299 47.07 1.12 10.26
CA THR A 299 47.09 0.21 9.09
C THR A 299 46.28 -1.07 9.28
N ARG A 300 46.29 -1.67 10.48
CA ARG A 300 45.48 -2.87 10.79
C ARG A 300 43.98 -2.60 10.68
N LYS A 301 43.50 -1.46 11.18
CA LYS A 301 42.09 -1.10 11.07
C LYS A 301 41.71 -0.71 9.66
N ALA A 302 42.63 -0.11 8.91
CA ALA A 302 42.41 0.16 7.48
C ALA A 302 42.20 -1.15 6.69
N CYS A 303 43.03 -2.17 6.94
CA CYS A 303 42.88 -3.49 6.30
C CYS A 303 41.59 -4.21 6.73
N GLU A 304 41.19 -4.12 8.01
CA GLU A 304 39.92 -4.67 8.52
C GLU A 304 38.71 -3.98 7.88
N ALA A 305 38.76 -2.65 7.71
CA ALA A 305 37.71 -1.89 7.03
C ALA A 305 37.61 -2.29 5.54
N LEU A 306 38.75 -2.34 4.83
CA LEU A 306 38.79 -2.82 3.44
C LEU A 306 38.22 -4.23 3.28
N ALA A 307 38.60 -5.15 4.18
CA ALA A 307 38.09 -6.51 4.19
C ALA A 307 36.57 -6.54 4.42
N SER A 308 36.05 -5.68 5.30
CA SER A 308 34.62 -5.52 5.55
C SER A 308 33.89 -4.99 4.31
N PHE A 309 34.46 -4.01 3.60
CA PHE A 309 33.91 -3.53 2.33
C PHE A 309 33.82 -4.67 1.31
N LEU A 310 34.94 -5.33 1.02
CA LEU A 310 35.01 -6.38 0.00
C LEU A 310 34.16 -7.60 0.34
N HIS A 311 33.86 -7.82 1.63
CA HIS A 311 32.92 -8.86 2.04
C HIS A 311 31.48 -8.53 1.64
N LEU A 312 31.08 -7.25 1.70
CA LEU A 312 29.77 -6.79 1.28
C LEU A 312 29.66 -6.64 -0.25
N ASN A 313 30.71 -6.09 -0.87
CA ASN A 313 30.78 -5.84 -2.31
C ASN A 313 32.11 -6.37 -2.90
N PRO A 314 32.22 -7.68 -3.19
CA PRO A 314 33.47 -8.30 -3.63
C PRO A 314 33.89 -7.93 -5.05
N LYS A 315 32.98 -7.40 -5.86
CA LYS A 315 33.22 -7.08 -7.28
C LYS A 315 33.68 -5.64 -7.49
N ASP A 316 33.85 -4.84 -6.43
CA ASP A 316 34.24 -3.45 -6.54
C ASP A 316 35.69 -3.30 -7.03
N GLU A 317 35.87 -2.66 -8.19
CA GLU A 317 37.19 -2.52 -8.83
C GLU A 317 38.10 -1.53 -8.11
N VAL A 318 37.55 -0.54 -7.39
CA VAL A 318 38.33 0.46 -6.67
C VAL A 318 38.92 -0.19 -5.41
N GLN A 319 38.11 -0.90 -4.65
CA GLN A 319 38.56 -1.53 -3.41
C GLN A 319 39.47 -2.74 -3.67
N ASN A 320 39.27 -3.48 -4.77
CA ASN A 320 40.22 -4.51 -5.18
C ASN A 320 41.61 -3.91 -5.50
N ARG A 321 41.67 -2.75 -6.18
CA ARG A 321 42.94 -2.02 -6.39
C ARG A 321 43.53 -1.49 -5.09
N ASN A 322 42.70 -1.01 -4.17
CA ASN A 322 43.17 -0.61 -2.85
C ASN A 322 43.79 -1.79 -2.11
N LYS A 323 43.21 -2.99 -2.22
CA LYS A 323 43.81 -4.21 -1.65
C LYS A 323 45.18 -4.50 -2.23
N GLU A 324 45.35 -4.43 -3.56
CA GLU A 324 46.65 -4.59 -4.20
C GLU A 324 47.67 -3.55 -3.70
N PHE A 325 47.24 -2.30 -3.48
CA PHE A 325 48.07 -1.28 -2.87
C PHE A 325 48.47 -1.64 -1.44
N TYR A 326 47.54 -2.03 -0.57
CA TYR A 326 47.87 -2.43 0.81
C TYR A 326 48.79 -3.66 0.85
N ASP A 327 48.59 -4.64 -0.03
CA ASP A 327 49.45 -5.83 -0.15
C ASP A 327 50.90 -5.46 -0.53
N SER A 328 51.14 -4.27 -1.08
CA SER A 328 52.48 -3.76 -1.42
C SER A 328 53.19 -3.01 -0.27
N VAL A 329 52.48 -2.72 0.82
CA VAL A 329 53.02 -2.04 2.01
C VAL A 329 53.73 -3.04 2.91
N GLU A 330 54.99 -2.76 3.30
CA GLU A 330 55.86 -3.73 4.01
C GLU A 330 55.28 -4.19 5.36
N GLU A 331 54.56 -3.31 6.07
CA GLU A 331 53.95 -3.61 7.36
C GLU A 331 52.60 -4.37 7.27
N VAL A 332 52.10 -4.63 6.06
CA VAL A 332 50.81 -5.30 5.84
C VAL A 332 51.00 -6.80 5.61
N THR A 333 50.23 -7.60 6.35
CA THR A 333 50.20 -9.05 6.23
C THR A 333 48.78 -9.55 5.92
N GLN A 334 48.65 -10.73 5.30
CA GLN A 334 47.33 -11.25 4.91
C GLN A 334 46.39 -11.48 6.12
N ASP A 335 46.91 -11.73 7.31
CA ASP A 335 46.10 -11.87 8.55
C ASP A 335 45.46 -10.55 9.02
N MET A 336 45.81 -9.41 8.40
CA MET A 336 45.20 -8.11 8.72
C MET A 336 43.89 -7.89 7.97
N PHE A 337 43.62 -8.63 6.90
CA PHE A 337 42.38 -8.55 6.11
C PHE A 337 41.31 -9.47 6.69
N VAL A 338 40.86 -9.14 7.90
CA VAL A 338 39.76 -9.84 8.56
C VAL A 338 38.56 -8.91 8.58
N PRO A 339 37.42 -9.24 7.94
CA PRO A 339 36.23 -8.42 8.02
C PRO A 339 35.67 -8.40 9.45
N ARG A 340 35.01 -7.30 9.81
CA ARG A 340 34.39 -7.16 11.14
C ARG A 340 33.32 -8.23 11.35
N LYS A 341 33.23 -8.74 12.58
CA LYS A 341 32.33 -9.86 12.92
C LYS A 341 30.87 -9.54 12.66
N GLU A 342 30.45 -8.32 12.98
CA GLU A 342 29.09 -7.84 12.75
C GLU A 342 28.74 -7.75 11.25
N VAL A 343 29.72 -7.44 10.40
CA VAL A 343 29.55 -7.39 8.94
C VAL A 343 29.42 -8.80 8.37
N VAL A 344 30.25 -9.74 8.82
CA VAL A 344 30.16 -11.15 8.44
C VAL A 344 28.79 -11.71 8.82
N ALA A 345 28.37 -11.54 10.08
CA ALA A 345 27.07 -12.04 10.55
C ALA A 345 25.88 -11.42 9.81
N LEU A 346 25.99 -10.14 9.42
CA LEU A 346 24.97 -9.47 8.61
C LEU A 346 24.94 -10.05 7.20
N LYS A 347 26.08 -10.19 6.52
CA LYS A 347 26.15 -10.71 5.15
C LYS A 347 25.69 -12.16 5.07
N GLU A 348 26.11 -13.01 6.00
CA GLU A 348 25.64 -14.40 6.09
C GLU A 348 24.12 -14.50 6.25
N ARG A 349 23.52 -13.65 7.07
CA ARG A 349 22.05 -13.57 7.20
C ARG A 349 21.41 -13.13 5.90
N GLU A 350 21.92 -12.06 5.28
CA GLU A 350 21.35 -11.52 4.05
C GLU A 350 21.39 -12.57 2.93
N ASP A 351 22.51 -13.28 2.77
CA ASP A 351 22.68 -14.34 1.77
C ASP A 351 21.75 -15.53 2.04
N TYR A 352 21.61 -15.94 3.30
CA TYR A 352 20.67 -17.00 3.67
C TYR A 352 19.22 -16.60 3.40
N GLU A 353 18.83 -15.38 3.79
CA GLU A 353 17.47 -14.88 3.59
C GLU A 353 17.14 -14.68 2.11
N GLU A 354 18.12 -14.30 1.28
CA GLU A 354 17.97 -14.23 -0.18
C GLU A 354 17.76 -15.63 -0.78
N GLN A 355 18.57 -16.61 -0.40
CA GLN A 355 18.39 -18.01 -0.84
C GLN A 355 17.03 -18.56 -0.42
N LEU A 356 16.59 -18.26 0.81
CA LEU A 356 15.31 -18.69 1.32
C LEU A 356 14.15 -18.01 0.57
N MET A 357 14.25 -16.72 0.26
CA MET A 357 13.27 -16.01 -0.57
C MET A 357 13.22 -16.58 -1.98
N ALA A 358 14.36 -16.86 -2.60
CA ALA A 358 14.42 -17.49 -3.92
C ALA A 358 13.81 -18.90 -3.90
N PHE A 359 14.05 -19.67 -2.83
CA PHE A 359 13.39 -20.96 -2.61
C PHE A 359 11.87 -20.80 -2.50
N ILE A 360 11.39 -19.83 -1.73
CA ILE A 360 9.95 -19.55 -1.60
C ILE A 360 9.35 -19.18 -2.96
N GLU A 361 9.94 -18.23 -3.66
CA GLU A 361 9.44 -17.72 -4.94
C GLU A 361 9.49 -18.75 -6.05
N SER A 362 10.50 -19.62 -6.04
CA SER A 362 10.57 -20.73 -7.00
C SER A 362 9.56 -21.81 -6.61
N ASN A 363 9.71 -22.44 -5.44
CA ASN A 363 9.01 -23.69 -5.13
C ASN A 363 7.54 -23.51 -4.75
N PHE A 364 7.15 -22.37 -4.16
CA PHE A 364 5.75 -22.09 -3.85
C PHE A 364 5.01 -21.42 -5.00
N ALA A 365 5.70 -20.95 -6.05
CA ALA A 365 5.07 -20.63 -7.33
C ALA A 365 4.75 -21.90 -8.15
N PHE A 366 5.50 -22.99 -7.98
CA PHE A 366 5.26 -24.28 -8.68
C PHE A 366 4.24 -25.19 -8.00
N LEU A 367 3.93 -25.01 -6.70
CA LEU A 367 2.91 -25.83 -6.02
C LEU A 367 1.47 -25.62 -6.55
N THR A 368 1.22 -24.62 -7.41
CA THR A 368 -0.04 -24.50 -8.16
C THR A 368 -0.04 -25.24 -9.51
N ASP A 369 1.13 -25.56 -10.07
CA ASP A 369 1.25 -26.19 -11.39
C ASP A 369 1.73 -27.67 -11.34
N GLU A 370 2.55 -28.09 -10.37
CA GLU A 370 3.17 -29.43 -10.38
C GLU A 370 2.53 -30.47 -9.44
N PHE A 371 1.58 -30.10 -8.57
CA PHE A 371 0.82 -31.11 -7.79
C PHE A 371 -0.27 -31.84 -8.60
N TRP A 372 -0.32 -31.61 -9.92
CA TRP A 372 -1.31 -32.19 -10.83
C TRP A 372 -0.72 -33.05 -11.96
N ASP A 373 0.59 -33.26 -12.04
CA ASP A 373 1.18 -34.10 -13.09
C ASP A 373 2.33 -34.97 -12.54
N GLU A 374 2.00 -36.11 -11.94
CA GLU A 374 2.84 -37.31 -12.06
C GLU A 374 1.99 -38.48 -12.57
N GLU A 375 2.36 -38.98 -13.76
CA GLU A 375 1.69 -40.03 -14.52
C GLU A 375 1.84 -41.43 -13.88
N ASP A 376 0.68 -42.05 -13.67
CA ASP A 376 0.30 -43.45 -13.95
C ASP A 376 1.38 -44.55 -13.83
N THR A 377 1.22 -45.48 -12.88
CA THR A 377 1.22 -46.92 -13.21
C THR A 377 0.73 -47.82 -12.06
N THR A 378 -0.18 -48.73 -12.44
CA THR A 378 -0.50 -50.05 -11.86
C THR A 378 -1.48 -50.16 -10.67
N GLU A 379 -2.70 -50.59 -11.06
CA GLU A 379 -3.64 -51.50 -10.39
C GLU A 379 -3.45 -51.83 -8.89
N ALA A 380 -4.33 -51.29 -8.02
CA ALA A 380 -5.23 -52.07 -7.15
C ALA A 380 -6.06 -51.19 -6.19
N GLU A 381 -7.38 -51.43 -6.22
CA GLU A 381 -8.44 -51.23 -5.20
C GLU A 381 -8.61 -49.88 -4.44
N GLN A 382 -9.76 -49.25 -4.71
CA GLN A 382 -10.30 -48.06 -4.03
C GLN A 382 -10.69 -48.33 -2.55
N PRO A 383 -10.71 -47.27 -1.72
CA PRO A 383 -12.01 -46.85 -1.20
C PRO A 383 -12.32 -45.36 -1.42
N LYS A 384 -13.61 -45.11 -1.61
CA LYS A 384 -14.24 -43.86 -2.05
C LYS A 384 -14.22 -42.77 -0.98
N SER A 385 -13.78 -41.58 -1.34
CA SER A 385 -14.35 -40.32 -0.83
C SER A 385 -14.86 -39.50 -2.01
N LYS A 386 -16.18 -39.29 -2.03
CA LYS A 386 -16.92 -38.55 -3.06
C LYS A 386 -17.14 -37.13 -2.59
N GLY A 387 -16.94 -36.18 -3.49
CA GLY A 387 -17.79 -34.99 -3.58
C GLY A 387 -17.07 -33.66 -3.35
N MET A 388 -16.20 -33.24 -4.28
CA MET A 388 -16.04 -31.81 -4.61
C MET A 388 -15.22 -31.57 -5.90
N SER A 389 -14.34 -32.50 -6.32
CA SER A 389 -13.36 -32.20 -7.39
C SER A 389 -13.87 -32.32 -8.85
N LYS A 390 -15.02 -32.95 -9.09
CA LYS A 390 -15.52 -33.19 -10.47
C LYS A 390 -16.18 -31.99 -11.15
N GLU A 391 -16.65 -31.00 -10.39
CA GLU A 391 -17.32 -29.81 -10.96
C GLU A 391 -16.31 -28.77 -11.46
N VAL A 392 -15.21 -28.57 -10.73
CA VAL A 392 -14.16 -27.59 -11.06
C VAL A 392 -13.39 -27.99 -12.33
N HIS A 393 -13.09 -29.29 -12.48
CA HIS A 393 -12.36 -29.79 -13.66
C HIS A 393 -13.24 -29.80 -14.94
N ASN A 394 -14.55 -30.06 -14.80
CA ASN A 394 -15.51 -29.95 -15.90
C ASN A 394 -15.78 -28.48 -16.32
N PHE A 395 -15.64 -27.53 -15.41
CA PHE A 395 -15.75 -26.10 -15.71
C PHE A 395 -14.57 -25.61 -16.55
N ARG A 396 -13.34 -25.98 -16.17
CA ARG A 396 -12.09 -25.59 -16.86
C ARG A 396 -12.05 -26.03 -18.34
N SER A 397 -12.43 -27.27 -18.64
CA SER A 397 -12.45 -27.78 -20.02
C SER A 397 -13.58 -27.18 -20.89
N ARG A 398 -14.73 -26.85 -20.28
CA ARG A 398 -15.86 -26.18 -20.96
C ARG A 398 -15.56 -24.71 -21.26
N VAL A 399 -14.92 -23.99 -20.35
CA VAL A 399 -14.56 -22.57 -20.51
C VAL A 399 -13.55 -22.39 -21.66
N VAL A 400 -12.47 -23.18 -21.68
CA VAL A 400 -11.41 -23.09 -22.71
C VAL A 400 -11.91 -23.50 -24.10
N SER A 401 -12.81 -24.49 -24.19
CA SER A 401 -13.39 -24.94 -25.46
C SER A 401 -14.48 -24.01 -26.00
N GLN A 402 -15.28 -23.37 -25.14
CA GLN A 402 -16.35 -22.45 -25.56
C GLN A 402 -15.85 -21.03 -25.88
N LEU A 403 -14.79 -20.54 -25.21
CA LEU A 403 -14.14 -19.25 -25.51
C LEU A 403 -13.58 -19.16 -26.94
N LYS A 404 -13.30 -20.29 -27.58
CA LYS A 404 -12.83 -20.36 -28.99
C LYS A 404 -13.94 -20.23 -30.05
N SER A 405 -15.23 -20.17 -29.67
CA SER A 405 -16.35 -20.23 -30.64
C SER A 405 -17.37 -19.08 -30.57
N LEU A 406 -17.04 -17.94 -29.98
CA LEU A 406 -18.00 -16.85 -29.73
C LEU A 406 -17.80 -15.64 -30.66
N SER A 407 -18.38 -15.72 -31.86
CA SER A 407 -18.51 -14.58 -32.78
C SER A 407 -19.91 -14.53 -33.40
N GLU A 408 -20.95 -14.40 -32.58
CA GLU A 408 -22.33 -14.10 -33.02
C GLU A 408 -23.22 -13.81 -31.79
N LEU A 409 -22.86 -12.80 -30.98
CA LEU A 409 -23.76 -12.34 -29.92
C LEU A 409 -24.75 -11.32 -30.51
N GLY A 410 -26.03 -11.68 -30.52
CA GLY A 410 -27.11 -10.80 -30.96
C GLY A 410 -27.41 -9.72 -29.94
N VAL A 411 -26.63 -8.63 -29.96
CA VAL A 411 -26.87 -7.45 -29.13
C VAL A 411 -28.20 -6.83 -29.52
N LYS A 412 -29.08 -6.61 -28.53
CA LYS A 412 -30.39 -5.99 -28.75
C LYS A 412 -30.50 -4.74 -27.90
N ALA A 413 -30.81 -3.62 -28.55
CA ALA A 413 -31.31 -2.46 -27.82
C ALA A 413 -32.57 -2.86 -27.05
N VAL A 414 -32.62 -2.54 -25.78
CA VAL A 414 -33.82 -2.67 -24.97
C VAL A 414 -34.66 -1.41 -25.23
N SER A 415 -35.98 -1.48 -25.12
CA SER A 415 -36.85 -0.30 -25.10
C SER A 415 -37.48 -0.19 -23.72
N GLY A 416 -37.56 1.01 -23.14
CA GLY A 416 -38.08 1.17 -21.77
C GLY A 416 -38.34 2.62 -21.34
N GLU A 417 -38.77 2.81 -20.10
CA GLU A 417 -39.10 4.16 -19.58
C GLU A 417 -37.91 5.13 -19.58
N TRP A 418 -36.69 4.61 -19.55
CA TRP A 418 -35.43 5.34 -19.68
C TRP A 418 -35.22 5.98 -21.07
N GLU A 419 -36.00 5.57 -22.08
CA GLU A 419 -35.88 5.99 -23.48
C GLU A 419 -36.72 7.24 -23.81
N ARG A 420 -37.56 7.76 -22.88
CA ARG A 420 -38.54 8.84 -23.15
C ARG A 420 -37.88 10.12 -23.73
N ALA A 421 -37.72 10.16 -25.05
CA ALA A 421 -37.16 11.25 -25.87
C ALA A 421 -35.71 11.68 -25.55
N ARG A 422 -34.91 10.80 -24.94
CA ARG A 422 -33.51 11.08 -24.53
C ARG A 422 -32.53 10.37 -25.46
N GLN A 423 -31.67 11.13 -26.15
CA GLN A 423 -30.65 10.60 -27.07
C GLN A 423 -29.28 10.39 -26.40
N ASP A 424 -29.20 10.67 -25.11
CA ASP A 424 -27.99 10.70 -24.28
C ASP A 424 -27.87 9.49 -23.33
N ARG A 425 -28.77 8.50 -23.47
CA ARG A 425 -28.82 7.28 -22.66
C ARG A 425 -29.16 6.06 -23.52
N LEU A 426 -28.66 4.89 -23.14
CA LEU A 426 -28.99 3.62 -23.77
C LEU A 426 -29.01 2.48 -22.75
N VAL A 427 -29.83 1.46 -23.04
CA VAL A 427 -29.72 0.13 -22.42
C VAL A 427 -29.72 -0.92 -23.51
N ALA A 428 -28.77 -1.86 -23.44
CA ALA A 428 -28.64 -2.94 -24.40
C ALA A 428 -28.37 -4.27 -23.71
N ASP A 429 -28.98 -5.34 -24.22
CA ASP A 429 -28.79 -6.70 -23.73
C ASP A 429 -27.92 -7.52 -24.70
N GLY A 430 -27.23 -8.53 -24.16
CA GLY A 430 -26.45 -9.48 -24.95
C GLY A 430 -25.02 -9.03 -25.26
N LEU A 431 -24.47 -8.09 -24.48
CA LEU A 431 -23.06 -7.68 -24.61
C LEU A 431 -22.10 -8.75 -24.11
N THR A 432 -22.58 -9.65 -23.25
CA THR A 432 -21.87 -10.85 -22.82
C THR A 432 -22.78 -12.08 -22.85
N SER A 433 -22.20 -13.25 -23.05
CA SER A 433 -22.86 -14.52 -22.80
C SER A 433 -22.90 -14.84 -21.30
N THR A 434 -23.76 -15.75 -20.88
CA THR A 434 -23.80 -16.26 -19.50
C THR A 434 -22.44 -16.82 -19.05
N LEU A 435 -21.69 -17.44 -19.96
CA LEU A 435 -20.34 -17.94 -19.67
C LEU A 435 -19.35 -16.80 -19.43
N GLU A 436 -19.35 -15.79 -20.30
CA GLU A 436 -18.47 -14.62 -20.14
C GLU A 436 -18.76 -13.91 -18.81
N CYS A 437 -20.04 -13.75 -18.44
CA CYS A 437 -20.45 -13.24 -17.13
C CYS A 437 -19.89 -14.08 -15.97
N MET A 438 -20.05 -15.40 -16.02
CA MET A 438 -19.55 -16.28 -14.96
C MET A 438 -18.03 -16.17 -14.80
N VAL A 439 -17.28 -16.13 -15.91
CA VAL A 439 -15.81 -15.99 -15.87
C VAL A 439 -15.39 -14.64 -15.30
N LEU A 440 -16.06 -13.54 -15.68
CA LEU A 440 -15.76 -12.21 -15.14
C LEU A 440 -16.18 -12.05 -13.68
N THR A 441 -17.28 -12.68 -13.25
CA THR A 441 -17.64 -12.72 -11.83
C THR A 441 -16.62 -13.54 -11.04
N GLU A 442 -16.15 -14.68 -11.56
CA GLU A 442 -15.12 -15.48 -10.91
C GLU A 442 -13.78 -14.72 -10.81
N LEU A 443 -13.45 -13.88 -11.79
CA LEU A 443 -12.28 -13.00 -11.73
C LEU A 443 -12.31 -12.09 -10.49
N THR A 444 -13.49 -11.58 -10.10
CA THR A 444 -13.61 -10.85 -8.83
C THR A 444 -13.41 -11.74 -7.62
N ARG A 445 -13.96 -12.95 -7.62
CA ARG A 445 -13.83 -13.86 -6.48
C ARG A 445 -12.36 -14.22 -6.21
N LEU A 446 -11.55 -14.31 -7.26
CA LEU A 446 -10.15 -14.71 -7.18
C LEU A 446 -9.19 -13.54 -6.92
N GLY A 447 -9.49 -12.34 -7.44
CA GLY A 447 -8.52 -11.24 -7.44
C GLY A 447 -9.00 -9.91 -6.92
N ALA A 448 -10.28 -9.79 -6.55
CA ALA A 448 -10.80 -8.54 -6.00
C ALA A 448 -10.21 -8.24 -4.62
N VAL A 449 -9.99 -6.96 -4.38
CA VAL A 449 -9.58 -6.43 -3.07
C VAL A 449 -10.79 -5.73 -2.47
N GLU A 450 -10.99 -5.93 -1.18
CA GLU A 450 -12.00 -5.21 -0.43
C GLU A 450 -11.69 -3.70 -0.44
N GLY A 451 -12.69 -2.89 -0.79
CA GLY A 451 -12.52 -1.44 -0.90
C GLY A 451 -11.55 -0.98 -2.00
N ASP A 452 -11.30 -1.81 -3.02
CA ASP A 452 -10.50 -1.45 -4.19
C ASP A 452 -11.03 -0.16 -4.85
N GLY A 453 -10.17 0.79 -5.20
CA GLY A 453 -10.60 2.12 -5.67
C GLY A 453 -11.18 3.06 -4.58
N TYR A 454 -11.38 2.57 -3.34
CA TYR A 454 -11.87 3.32 -2.18
C TYR A 454 -10.91 3.28 -0.98
N LYS A 455 -9.61 3.10 -1.22
CA LYS A 455 -8.54 3.08 -0.20
C LYS A 455 -8.80 2.05 0.93
N GLY A 456 -9.37 0.88 0.60
CA GLY A 456 -9.68 -0.17 1.57
C GLY A 456 -11.01 0.01 2.32
N GLY A 457 -11.82 1.00 1.93
CA GLY A 457 -13.17 1.21 2.47
C GLY A 457 -14.09 0.04 2.14
N TYR A 458 -14.29 -0.86 3.10
CA TYR A 458 -15.13 -2.05 2.95
C TYR A 458 -16.61 -1.73 2.66
N SER A 459 -17.08 -0.56 3.08
CA SER A 459 -18.47 -0.10 2.94
C SER A 459 -18.52 1.38 2.54
N PRO A 460 -18.07 1.75 1.32
CA PRO A 460 -17.71 3.14 1.01
C PRO A 460 -18.91 4.09 0.86
N HIS A 461 -20.10 3.55 0.63
CA HIS A 461 -21.33 4.34 0.43
C HIS A 461 -22.41 4.02 1.46
N THR A 462 -22.45 2.79 1.97
CA THR A 462 -23.41 2.38 2.99
C THR A 462 -22.81 1.26 3.84
N PRO A 463 -22.90 1.30 5.18
CA PRO A 463 -22.37 0.27 6.07
C PRO A 463 -23.03 -1.09 5.86
N ALA A 464 -24.18 -1.12 5.19
CA ALA A 464 -24.96 -2.32 4.97
C ALA A 464 -24.56 -3.13 3.73
N GLU A 465 -23.51 -2.71 3.02
CA GLU A 465 -22.97 -3.42 1.86
C GLU A 465 -21.44 -3.50 1.95
N ALA A 466 -20.89 -4.65 1.58
CA ALA A 466 -19.46 -4.84 1.37
C ALA A 466 -19.11 -4.50 -0.09
N PHE A 467 -18.01 -3.78 -0.33
CA PHE A 467 -17.51 -3.45 -1.64
C PHE A 467 -16.17 -4.14 -1.90
N GLN A 468 -16.03 -4.77 -3.06
CA GLN A 468 -14.75 -5.30 -3.55
C GLN A 468 -14.62 -5.03 -5.05
N GLY A 469 -13.38 -4.88 -5.53
CA GLY A 469 -13.13 -4.66 -6.95
C GLY A 469 -11.75 -5.08 -7.40
N ILE A 470 -11.54 -5.12 -8.70
CA ILE A 470 -10.26 -5.36 -9.35
C ILE A 470 -10.09 -4.42 -10.53
N SER A 471 -8.98 -3.70 -10.53
CA SER A 471 -8.56 -2.84 -11.64
C SER A 471 -7.86 -3.65 -12.75
N LEU A 472 -7.79 -3.10 -13.97
CA LEU A 472 -7.13 -3.81 -15.08
C LEU A 472 -5.62 -3.99 -14.85
N GLY A 473 -4.94 -3.02 -14.21
CA GLY A 473 -3.51 -3.12 -13.93
C GLY A 473 -3.22 -4.25 -12.95
N ARG A 474 -4.04 -4.37 -11.90
CA ARG A 474 -3.98 -5.48 -10.96
C ARG A 474 -4.27 -6.82 -11.62
N ALA A 475 -5.33 -6.92 -12.42
CA ALA A 475 -5.64 -8.14 -13.18
C ALA A 475 -4.46 -8.53 -14.09
N GLY A 476 -3.84 -7.54 -14.75
CA GLY A 476 -2.60 -7.67 -15.52
C GLY A 476 -1.44 -8.27 -14.72
N LEU A 477 -1.16 -7.71 -13.54
CA LEU A 477 -0.10 -8.17 -12.66
C LEU A 477 -0.36 -9.59 -12.15
N MET A 478 -1.61 -9.91 -11.80
CA MET A 478 -1.99 -11.25 -11.34
C MET A 478 -1.83 -12.30 -12.44
N VAL A 479 -2.13 -11.94 -13.70
CA VAL A 479 -1.86 -12.81 -14.86
C VAL A 479 -0.37 -12.95 -15.13
N HIS A 480 0.41 -11.87 -15.03
CA HIS A 480 1.87 -11.92 -15.14
C HIS A 480 2.51 -12.81 -14.07
N ALA A 481 1.97 -12.77 -12.85
CA ALA A 481 2.40 -13.59 -11.72
C ALA A 481 1.81 -15.02 -11.72
N GLY A 482 1.08 -15.43 -12.77
CA GLY A 482 0.50 -16.78 -12.88
C GLY A 482 -0.70 -17.07 -11.95
N LEU A 483 -1.22 -16.07 -11.23
CA LEU A 483 -2.30 -16.22 -10.24
C LEU A 483 -3.69 -16.34 -10.88
N ILE A 484 -3.86 -15.81 -12.09
CA ILE A 484 -5.11 -15.82 -12.85
C ILE A 484 -4.81 -16.16 -14.30
N ASP A 485 -5.66 -16.98 -14.93
CA ASP A 485 -5.50 -17.39 -16.32
C ASP A 485 -5.55 -16.17 -17.27
N LYS A 486 -4.59 -16.10 -18.21
CA LYS A 486 -4.54 -15.02 -19.21
C LYS A 486 -5.81 -14.88 -20.02
N ALA A 487 -6.58 -15.96 -20.21
CA ALA A 487 -7.86 -15.93 -20.91
C ALA A 487 -8.90 -15.05 -20.19
N ALA A 488 -8.85 -14.93 -18.86
CA ALA A 488 -9.75 -14.06 -18.11
C ALA A 488 -9.42 -12.58 -18.35
N LEU A 489 -8.12 -12.24 -18.42
CA LEU A 489 -7.66 -10.89 -18.76
C LEU A 489 -7.95 -10.52 -20.22
N GLU A 490 -7.74 -11.45 -21.15
CA GLU A 490 -8.13 -11.27 -22.55
C GLU A 490 -9.64 -11.07 -22.69
N LEU A 491 -10.43 -11.79 -21.89
CA LEU A 491 -11.88 -11.68 -21.90
C LEU A 491 -12.36 -10.31 -21.43
N ILE A 492 -11.89 -9.80 -20.28
CA ILE A 492 -12.34 -8.49 -19.79
C ILE A 492 -11.93 -7.35 -20.73
N LEU A 493 -10.74 -7.41 -21.33
CA LEU A 493 -10.30 -6.44 -22.33
C LEU A 493 -11.21 -6.48 -23.57
N ARG A 494 -11.50 -7.67 -24.10
CA ARG A 494 -12.37 -7.86 -25.27
C ARG A 494 -13.81 -7.43 -25.02
N VAL A 495 -14.37 -7.76 -23.86
CA VAL A 495 -15.75 -7.41 -23.50
C VAL A 495 -15.91 -5.90 -23.31
N THR A 496 -14.93 -5.25 -22.68
CA THR A 496 -14.96 -3.79 -22.51
C THR A 496 -14.78 -3.05 -23.84
N ASP A 497 -13.92 -3.53 -24.74
CA ASP A 497 -13.82 -2.99 -26.11
C ASP A 497 -15.14 -3.16 -26.88
N ARG A 498 -15.80 -4.32 -26.76
CA ARG A 498 -17.12 -4.57 -27.36
C ARG A 498 -18.17 -3.57 -26.85
N CYS A 499 -18.12 -3.20 -25.58
CA CYS A 499 -19.02 -2.21 -25.00
C CYS A 499 -18.73 -0.80 -25.54
N ARG A 500 -17.45 -0.40 -25.61
CA ARG A 500 -17.04 0.89 -26.22
C ARG A 500 -17.54 0.99 -27.66
N ASP A 501 -17.28 -0.02 -28.48
CA ASP A 501 -17.67 -0.03 -29.89
C ASP A 501 -19.21 0.09 -30.06
N TYR A 502 -19.99 -0.49 -29.14
CA TYR A 502 -21.44 -0.37 -29.14
C TYR A 502 -21.90 1.05 -28.80
N ILE A 503 -21.29 1.68 -27.79
CA ILE A 503 -21.56 3.06 -27.36
C ILE A 503 -21.26 4.04 -28.50
N GLU A 504 -20.09 3.92 -29.13
CA GLU A 504 -19.68 4.77 -30.25
C GLU A 504 -20.68 4.72 -31.41
N ARG A 505 -21.14 3.52 -31.77
CA ARG A 505 -22.12 3.33 -32.85
C ARG A 505 -23.50 3.84 -32.48
N HIS A 506 -23.93 3.59 -31.25
CA HIS A 506 -25.26 3.99 -30.78
C HIS A 506 -25.41 5.51 -30.73
N PHE A 507 -24.41 6.21 -30.17
CA PHE A 507 -24.41 7.67 -30.10
C PHE A 507 -23.88 8.36 -31.36
N HIS A 508 -23.59 7.60 -32.43
CA HIS A 508 -23.07 8.11 -33.71
C HIS A 508 -21.82 8.99 -33.56
N LEU A 509 -20.88 8.55 -32.71
CA LEU A 509 -19.67 9.31 -32.43
C LEU A 509 -18.73 9.31 -33.64
N SER A 510 -18.19 10.48 -33.96
CA SER A 510 -17.24 10.67 -35.07
C SER A 510 -15.79 10.43 -34.68
N GLN A 511 -15.52 10.33 -33.38
CA GLN A 511 -14.20 10.12 -32.79
C GLN A 511 -14.25 8.88 -31.89
N GLN A 512 -13.15 8.13 -31.86
CA GLN A 512 -12.98 7.01 -30.95
C GLN A 512 -12.97 7.49 -29.49
N LEU A 513 -13.52 6.67 -28.61
CA LEU A 513 -13.44 6.84 -27.17
C LEU A 513 -12.20 6.14 -26.60
N TYR A 514 -11.43 6.86 -25.80
CA TYR A 514 -10.37 6.28 -24.98
C TYR A 514 -10.97 5.85 -23.64
N PHE A 515 -10.47 4.76 -23.07
CA PHE A 515 -10.85 4.36 -21.71
C PHE A 515 -10.18 5.33 -20.74
N ALA A 516 -10.95 6.02 -19.92
CA ALA A 516 -10.43 6.84 -18.83
C ALA A 516 -10.15 5.97 -17.59
N TYR A 517 -11.03 5.01 -17.31
CA TYR A 517 -10.87 4.05 -16.22
C TYR A 517 -11.81 2.85 -16.43
N THR A 518 -11.38 1.65 -16.03
CA THR A 518 -12.15 0.41 -16.06
C THR A 518 -12.07 -0.28 -14.70
N HIS A 519 -13.22 -0.57 -14.10
CA HIS A 519 -13.27 -1.20 -12.78
C HIS A 519 -14.29 -2.31 -12.72
N LEU A 520 -13.84 -3.53 -12.46
CA LEU A 520 -14.70 -4.68 -12.22
C LEU A 520 -15.00 -4.75 -10.72
N VAL A 521 -16.27 -4.64 -10.34
CA VAL A 521 -16.68 -4.42 -8.95
C VAL A 521 -17.83 -5.33 -8.55
N CYS A 522 -17.86 -5.72 -7.29
CA CYS A 522 -18.96 -6.43 -6.66
C CYS A 522 -19.38 -5.76 -5.35
N ARG A 523 -20.68 -5.74 -5.10
CA ARG A 523 -21.29 -5.26 -3.86
C ARG A 523 -22.14 -6.35 -3.22
N THR A 524 -21.81 -6.70 -1.99
CA THR A 524 -22.48 -7.79 -1.26
C THR A 524 -23.34 -7.22 -0.14
N ALA A 525 -24.61 -7.59 -0.09
CA ALA A 525 -25.48 -7.17 1.02
C ALA A 525 -25.03 -7.78 2.36
N LYS A 526 -25.15 -7.00 3.43
CA LYS A 526 -24.98 -7.43 4.84
C LYS A 526 -26.35 -7.51 5.52
N PRO A 527 -26.99 -8.70 5.54
CA PRO A 527 -28.38 -8.83 5.99
C PRO A 527 -28.63 -8.33 7.41
N GLU A 528 -27.65 -8.46 8.29
CA GLU A 528 -27.67 -8.01 9.68
C GLU A 528 -27.84 -6.49 9.82
N MET A 529 -27.43 -5.72 8.81
CA MET A 529 -27.54 -4.26 8.79
C MET A 529 -28.82 -3.77 8.10
N ASN A 530 -29.60 -4.66 7.47
CA ASN A 530 -30.79 -4.27 6.69
C ASN A 530 -31.89 -3.63 7.54
N HIS A 531 -31.97 -3.94 8.84
CA HIS A 531 -32.96 -3.36 9.75
C HIS A 531 -32.69 -1.89 10.11
N ASN A 532 -31.46 -1.42 9.91
CA ASN A 532 -31.04 -0.05 10.22
C ASN A 532 -30.99 0.86 8.97
N ARG A 533 -31.44 0.39 7.81
CA ARG A 533 -31.39 1.17 6.56
C ARG A 533 -32.50 2.22 6.53
N SER A 534 -32.10 3.47 6.25
CA SER A 534 -33.01 4.58 5.97
C SER A 534 -33.81 4.34 4.68
N ALA A 535 -34.96 4.99 4.54
CA ALA A 535 -35.68 5.06 3.26
C ALA A 535 -34.89 5.78 2.15
N LEU A 536 -33.88 6.56 2.54
CA LEU A 536 -32.94 7.29 1.67
C LEU A 536 -31.63 6.54 1.39
N ASP A 537 -31.45 5.34 1.93
CA ASP A 537 -30.23 4.56 1.72
C ASP A 537 -30.09 4.22 0.23
N LEU A 538 -28.89 4.40 -0.32
CA LEU A 538 -28.51 4.06 -1.68
C LEU A 538 -27.26 3.19 -1.64
N SER A 539 -27.18 2.21 -2.54
CA SER A 539 -25.93 1.46 -2.75
C SER A 539 -24.86 2.40 -3.29
N HIS A 540 -25.22 3.26 -4.23
CA HIS A 540 -24.32 4.31 -4.73
C HIS A 540 -25.08 5.63 -4.78
N GLU A 541 -24.49 6.66 -4.18
CA GLU A 541 -25.09 7.99 -4.15
C GLU A 541 -25.32 8.55 -5.56
N VAL A 542 -26.31 9.43 -5.66
CA VAL A 542 -26.63 10.11 -6.91
C VAL A 542 -25.54 11.12 -7.26
N HIS A 543 -24.97 10.99 -8.44
CA HIS A 543 -23.89 11.85 -8.92
C HIS A 543 -23.91 12.00 -10.45
N ALA A 544 -23.06 12.90 -10.94
CA ALA A 544 -22.66 12.99 -12.34
C ALA A 544 -21.15 12.69 -12.43
N ASP A 545 -20.71 12.06 -13.52
CA ASP A 545 -19.37 11.50 -13.61
C ASP A 545 -18.28 12.53 -13.96
N ASN A 546 -18.67 13.66 -14.56
CA ASN A 546 -17.72 14.70 -14.99
C ASN A 546 -17.82 16.04 -14.25
N CYS A 547 -18.60 16.09 -13.16
CA CYS A 547 -18.72 17.30 -12.35
C CYS A 547 -19.24 17.01 -10.93
N ILE A 548 -19.11 18.00 -10.06
CA ILE A 548 -19.71 17.97 -8.72
C ILE A 548 -21.14 18.49 -8.81
N LEU A 549 -22.11 17.58 -8.76
CA LEU A 549 -23.53 17.92 -8.75
C LEU A 549 -23.92 18.58 -7.41
N GLN A 550 -24.48 19.79 -7.49
CA GLN A 550 -24.98 20.56 -6.36
C GLN A 550 -26.48 20.33 -6.14
N ASP A 551 -26.98 20.64 -4.95
CA ASP A 551 -28.41 20.55 -4.63
C ASP A 551 -29.27 21.51 -5.48
N SER A 552 -28.67 22.59 -5.96
CA SER A 552 -29.29 23.54 -6.90
C SER A 552 -29.49 22.98 -8.31
N GLY A 553 -28.94 21.80 -8.61
CA GLY A 553 -28.83 21.24 -9.96
C GLY A 553 -27.63 21.78 -10.75
N GLU A 554 -26.84 22.68 -10.19
CA GLU A 554 -25.60 23.17 -10.79
C GLU A 554 -24.52 22.07 -10.77
N CYS A 555 -23.67 22.07 -11.81
CA CYS A 555 -22.68 21.04 -12.05
C CYS A 555 -21.30 21.69 -12.18
N LEU A 556 -20.54 21.67 -11.09
CA LEU A 556 -19.25 22.34 -11.01
C LEU A 556 -18.17 21.46 -11.64
N ARG A 557 -17.61 21.91 -12.77
CA ARG A 557 -16.51 21.25 -13.47
C ARG A 557 -15.15 21.70 -12.92
N VAL A 558 -14.91 21.36 -11.66
CA VAL A 558 -13.66 21.66 -10.95
C VAL A 558 -13.17 20.43 -10.20
N PRO A 559 -11.87 20.31 -9.89
CA PRO A 559 -11.36 19.26 -9.02
C PRO A 559 -12.16 19.20 -7.70
N PRO A 560 -12.47 18.01 -7.16
CA PRO A 560 -11.96 16.68 -7.55
C PRO A 560 -12.74 15.96 -8.68
N ALA A 561 -13.64 16.63 -9.42
CA ALA A 561 -14.38 15.96 -10.48
C ALA A 561 -13.51 15.58 -11.69
N TYR A 562 -13.82 14.44 -12.31
CA TYR A 562 -13.16 13.98 -13.54
C TYR A 562 -13.74 14.70 -14.78
N THR A 563 -13.44 15.98 -14.92
CA THR A 563 -14.03 16.87 -15.94
C THR A 563 -13.79 16.46 -17.39
N TYR A 564 -12.85 15.55 -17.62
CA TYR A 564 -12.50 14.99 -18.93
C TYR A 564 -13.35 13.77 -19.34
N ARG A 565 -14.25 13.27 -18.48
CA ARG A 565 -15.14 12.15 -18.84
C ARG A 565 -16.29 12.63 -19.72
N ASP A 566 -16.44 11.98 -20.87
CA ASP A 566 -17.48 12.30 -21.87
C ASP A 566 -18.63 11.30 -21.84
N TYR A 567 -18.31 10.01 -21.71
CA TYR A 567 -19.29 8.92 -21.64
C TYR A 567 -18.98 7.94 -20.52
N SER A 568 -20.02 7.33 -19.99
CA SER A 568 -19.93 6.30 -18.95
C SER A 568 -20.75 5.09 -19.35
N ALA A 569 -20.34 3.91 -18.88
CA ALA A 569 -21.10 2.71 -19.04
C ALA A 569 -20.91 1.69 -17.92
N ILE A 570 -21.99 0.98 -17.60
CA ILE A 570 -22.01 -0.07 -16.60
C ILE A 570 -22.50 -1.35 -17.27
N LEU A 571 -21.64 -2.38 -17.30
CA LEU A 571 -21.99 -3.71 -17.78
C LEU A 571 -22.30 -4.62 -16.58
N TYR A 572 -23.48 -5.21 -16.55
CA TYR A 572 -23.92 -6.12 -15.49
C TYR A 572 -23.51 -7.57 -15.76
N LEU A 573 -23.06 -8.26 -14.72
CA LEU A 573 -22.54 -9.63 -14.83
C LEU A 573 -23.48 -10.68 -14.23
N ASN A 574 -24.45 -10.29 -13.41
CA ASN A 574 -25.35 -11.23 -12.77
C ASN A 574 -26.71 -10.60 -12.39
N ASP A 575 -27.65 -11.44 -11.97
CA ASP A 575 -29.02 -11.09 -11.55
C ASP A 575 -29.51 -11.90 -10.33
N ASP A 576 -28.65 -12.72 -9.72
CA ASP A 576 -28.93 -13.55 -8.55
C ASP A 576 -28.85 -12.78 -7.21
N PHE A 577 -29.47 -11.59 -7.18
CA PHE A 577 -29.55 -10.73 -6.00
C PHE A 577 -30.89 -9.97 -5.94
N GLU A 578 -31.20 -9.41 -4.77
CA GLU A 578 -32.41 -8.60 -4.55
C GLU A 578 -32.05 -7.11 -4.37
N GLY A 579 -32.74 -6.22 -5.08
CA GLY A 579 -32.46 -4.78 -5.12
C GLY A 579 -31.36 -4.42 -6.14
N GLY A 580 -30.58 -3.37 -5.86
CA GLY A 580 -29.40 -3.02 -6.68
C GLY A 580 -29.71 -2.38 -8.04
N GLU A 581 -30.93 -1.90 -8.27
CA GLU A 581 -31.35 -1.28 -9.53
C GLU A 581 -30.59 0.03 -9.79
N PHE A 582 -30.18 0.24 -11.03
CA PHE A 582 -29.62 1.51 -11.47
C PHE A 582 -30.74 2.52 -11.69
N ILE A 583 -30.57 3.75 -11.24
CA ILE A 583 -31.59 4.80 -11.36
C ILE A 583 -31.02 6.04 -12.01
N PHE A 584 -31.81 6.66 -12.88
CA PHE A 584 -31.58 8.04 -13.35
C PHE A 584 -32.52 8.97 -12.59
N THR A 585 -32.01 10.10 -12.13
CA THR A 585 -32.75 11.05 -11.29
C THR A 585 -32.79 12.43 -11.93
N GLN A 586 -33.74 13.26 -11.47
CA GLN A 586 -33.83 14.67 -11.87
C GLN A 586 -33.06 15.59 -10.91
N ASP A 587 -32.79 15.12 -9.69
CA ASP A 587 -32.09 15.85 -8.64
C ASP A 587 -31.11 14.93 -7.90
N LYS A 588 -30.28 15.53 -7.04
CA LYS A 588 -29.27 14.82 -6.23
C LYS A 588 -29.87 14.03 -5.07
N SER A 589 -31.13 14.25 -4.71
CA SER A 589 -31.72 13.65 -3.51
C SER A 589 -31.98 12.15 -3.64
N GLY A 590 -32.19 11.67 -4.87
CA GLY A 590 -32.54 10.26 -5.13
C GLY A 590 -33.91 9.83 -4.60
N LEU A 591 -34.70 10.76 -4.02
CA LEU A 591 -36.04 10.50 -3.47
C LEU A 591 -37.06 10.12 -4.55
N THR A 592 -36.90 10.69 -5.74
CA THR A 592 -37.69 10.36 -6.92
C THR A 592 -36.75 10.15 -8.10
N TYR A 593 -36.95 9.07 -8.85
CA TYR A 593 -36.16 8.75 -10.03
C TYR A 593 -37.03 8.74 -11.28
N GLU A 594 -36.47 9.20 -12.39
CA GLU A 594 -37.14 9.29 -13.69
C GLU A 594 -37.35 7.90 -14.29
N SER A 595 -36.34 7.03 -14.14
CA SER A 595 -36.35 5.68 -14.66
C SER A 595 -35.41 4.78 -13.86
N SER A 596 -35.67 3.48 -13.89
CA SER A 596 -34.81 2.46 -13.30
C SER A 596 -34.48 1.35 -14.30
N VAL A 597 -33.29 0.78 -14.15
CA VAL A 597 -32.80 -0.32 -14.97
C VAL A 597 -32.42 -1.47 -14.05
N LYS A 598 -33.12 -2.61 -14.24
CA LYS A 598 -32.83 -3.83 -13.51
C LYS A 598 -31.54 -4.48 -14.06
N PRO A 599 -30.54 -4.77 -13.21
CA PRO A 599 -29.34 -5.51 -13.60
C PRO A 599 -29.66 -6.90 -14.12
N GLN A 600 -28.91 -7.35 -15.12
CA GLN A 600 -28.83 -8.74 -15.54
C GLN A 600 -27.55 -9.02 -16.31
N CYS A 601 -27.11 -10.27 -16.33
CA CYS A 601 -25.93 -10.66 -17.10
C CYS A 601 -26.01 -10.17 -18.56
N GLY A 602 -25.00 -9.43 -18.99
CA GLY A 602 -24.86 -8.92 -20.36
C GLY A 602 -25.70 -7.70 -20.68
N ARG A 603 -26.35 -7.09 -19.68
CA ARG A 603 -27.00 -5.79 -19.83
C ARG A 603 -26.00 -4.67 -19.64
N LEU A 604 -25.88 -3.81 -20.64
CA LEU A 604 -25.12 -2.57 -20.63
C LEU A 604 -26.06 -1.39 -20.43
N VAL A 605 -25.70 -0.48 -19.53
CA VAL A 605 -26.26 0.88 -19.44
C VAL A 605 -25.18 1.83 -19.88
N GLY A 606 -25.44 2.68 -20.88
CA GLY A 606 -24.47 3.66 -21.38
C GLY A 606 -25.10 5.04 -21.47
N PHE A 607 -24.35 6.10 -21.17
CA PHE A 607 -24.86 7.46 -21.11
C PHE A 607 -23.73 8.49 -21.19
N SER A 608 -24.04 9.74 -21.53
CA SER A 608 -23.07 10.83 -21.43
C SER A 608 -22.82 11.22 -19.96
N SER A 609 -21.58 11.51 -19.58
CA SER A 609 -21.16 11.63 -18.17
C SER A 609 -21.59 12.94 -17.47
N GLY A 610 -22.33 13.81 -18.17
CA GLY A 610 -22.67 15.16 -17.75
C GLY A 610 -23.86 15.30 -16.81
N PRO A 611 -24.22 16.56 -16.45
CA PRO A 611 -25.34 16.87 -15.55
C PRO A 611 -26.71 16.48 -16.10
N GLU A 612 -26.81 16.16 -17.38
CA GLU A 612 -28.01 15.61 -18.00
C GLU A 612 -28.33 14.20 -17.48
N ASN A 613 -27.34 13.47 -16.94
CA ASN A 613 -27.48 12.09 -16.47
C ASN A 613 -27.11 11.89 -14.99
N PRO A 614 -27.75 12.60 -14.03
CA PRO A 614 -27.63 12.24 -12.62
C PRO A 614 -28.11 10.82 -12.39
N HIS A 615 -27.30 10.01 -11.73
CA HIS A 615 -27.61 8.60 -11.56
C HIS A 615 -27.06 8.04 -10.25
N GLY A 616 -27.69 6.97 -9.78
CA GLY A 616 -27.31 6.25 -8.56
C GLY A 616 -27.73 4.79 -8.62
N VAL A 617 -27.55 4.07 -7.52
CA VAL A 617 -27.91 2.64 -7.43
C VAL A 617 -28.72 2.41 -6.16
N LEU A 618 -29.89 1.79 -6.32
CA LEU A 618 -30.73 1.38 -5.19
C LEU A 618 -30.02 0.32 -4.35
N PRO A 619 -30.41 0.15 -3.07
CA PRO A 619 -29.67 -0.73 -2.18
C PRO A 619 -29.72 -2.20 -2.57
N VAL A 620 -28.61 -2.91 -2.43
CA VAL A 620 -28.56 -4.38 -2.55
C VAL A 620 -29.03 -4.96 -1.22
N ARG A 621 -30.18 -5.63 -1.23
CA ARG A 621 -30.83 -6.16 -0.02
C ARG A 621 -30.38 -7.57 0.32
N LYS A 622 -30.01 -8.36 -0.70
CA LYS A 622 -29.55 -9.74 -0.54
C LYS A 622 -28.71 -10.17 -1.73
N GLY A 623 -27.69 -10.99 -1.48
CA GLY A 623 -26.79 -11.49 -2.51
C GLY A 623 -25.69 -10.50 -2.87
N THR A 624 -25.04 -10.75 -4.01
CA THR A 624 -23.91 -9.97 -4.50
C THR A 624 -24.22 -9.44 -5.89
N ARG A 625 -24.10 -8.13 -6.11
CA ARG A 625 -24.24 -7.49 -7.43
C ARG A 625 -22.87 -7.22 -8.01
N CYS A 626 -22.55 -7.79 -9.18
CA CYS A 626 -21.29 -7.58 -9.88
C CYS A 626 -21.47 -6.85 -11.22
N SER A 627 -20.58 -5.92 -11.50
CA SER A 627 -20.61 -5.09 -12.71
C SER A 627 -19.23 -4.60 -13.11
N VAL A 628 -19.04 -4.26 -14.39
CA VAL A 628 -17.87 -3.54 -14.90
C VAL A 628 -18.26 -2.10 -15.16
N GLY A 629 -17.69 -1.16 -14.40
CA GLY A 629 -17.76 0.27 -14.66
C GLY A 629 -16.70 0.67 -15.68
N MET A 630 -17.11 1.44 -16.68
CA MET A 630 -16.25 1.96 -17.74
C MET A 630 -16.52 3.45 -17.89
N TRP A 631 -15.46 4.25 -17.86
CA TRP A 631 -15.53 5.68 -18.16
C TRP A 631 -14.69 5.98 -19.38
N PHE A 632 -15.16 6.89 -20.21
CA PHE A 632 -14.60 7.20 -21.51
C PHE A 632 -14.32 8.69 -21.69
N THR A 633 -13.36 8.99 -22.54
CA THR A 633 -12.97 10.36 -22.89
C THR A 633 -12.61 10.45 -24.37
N HIS A 634 -12.82 11.61 -24.98
CA HIS A 634 -12.28 11.94 -26.29
C HIS A 634 -10.80 12.36 -26.23
N ASP A 635 -10.29 12.70 -25.04
CA ASP A 635 -8.91 13.15 -24.87
C ASP A 635 -7.97 11.97 -24.61
N GLN A 636 -7.17 11.63 -25.62
CA GLN A 636 -6.17 10.56 -25.55
C GLN A 636 -5.19 10.70 -24.37
N ARG A 637 -4.95 11.92 -23.86
CA ARG A 637 -4.03 12.16 -22.73
C ARG A 637 -4.52 11.51 -21.43
N HIS A 638 -5.82 11.26 -21.32
CA HIS A 638 -6.42 10.64 -20.14
C HIS A 638 -6.71 9.14 -20.36
N ASN A 639 -6.06 8.51 -21.35
CA ASN A 639 -6.21 7.08 -21.59
C ASN A 639 -5.66 6.24 -20.43
N GLU A 640 -6.36 5.16 -20.10
CA GLU A 640 -6.14 4.31 -18.94
C GLU A 640 -4.76 3.61 -19.02
N VAL A 641 -3.83 4.08 -18.19
CA VAL A 641 -2.47 3.52 -18.10
C VAL A 641 -2.51 2.05 -17.67
N GLU A 642 -3.40 1.70 -16.75
CA GLU A 642 -3.58 0.35 -16.24
C GLU A 642 -4.00 -0.66 -17.33
N ARG A 643 -4.84 -0.25 -18.28
CA ARG A 643 -5.22 -1.04 -19.45
C ARG A 643 -4.03 -1.27 -20.37
N THR A 644 -3.20 -0.25 -20.54
CA THR A 644 -1.96 -0.34 -21.33
C THR A 644 -1.00 -1.35 -20.69
N MET A 645 -0.82 -1.27 -19.37
CA MET A 645 0.00 -2.19 -18.59
C MET A 645 -0.52 -3.64 -18.70
N ALA A 646 -1.81 -3.87 -18.52
CA ALA A 646 -2.44 -5.18 -18.70
C ALA A 646 -2.18 -5.78 -20.10
N SER A 647 -2.26 -4.95 -21.14
CA SER A 647 -1.99 -5.36 -22.51
C SER A 647 -0.51 -5.69 -22.75
N LEU A 648 0.41 -5.01 -22.07
CA LEU A 648 1.84 -5.31 -22.13
C LEU A 648 2.17 -6.66 -21.47
N PHE A 649 1.56 -6.95 -20.32
CA PHE A 649 1.73 -8.26 -19.68
C PHE A 649 1.26 -9.42 -20.58
N LEU A 650 0.11 -9.28 -21.24
CA LEU A 650 -0.35 -10.28 -22.22
C LEU A 650 0.62 -10.45 -23.40
N LYS A 651 1.19 -9.35 -23.91
CA LYS A 651 2.18 -9.40 -25.00
C LYS A 651 3.45 -10.15 -24.58
N GLN A 652 3.96 -9.90 -23.36
CA GLN A 652 5.13 -10.60 -22.83
C GLN A 652 4.86 -12.10 -22.68
N LEU A 653 3.71 -12.48 -22.13
CA LEU A 653 3.33 -13.89 -21.94
C LEU A 653 3.16 -14.63 -23.28
N ASN A 654 2.68 -13.94 -24.32
CA ASN A 654 2.54 -14.53 -25.66
C ASN A 654 3.88 -14.62 -26.42
N ALA A 655 4.87 -13.76 -26.08
CA ALA A 655 6.21 -13.84 -26.65
C ALA A 655 7.04 -15.01 -26.07
N ASN A 656 6.78 -15.39 -24.81
CA ASN A 656 7.45 -16.51 -24.14
C ASN A 656 6.86 -17.89 -24.48
N GLN A 657 5.88 -17.98 -25.40
CA GLN A 657 5.25 -19.22 -25.85
C GLN A 657 5.69 -19.66 -27.27
N ILE A 658 6.75 -19.05 -27.83
CA ILE A 658 7.33 -19.39 -29.14
C ILE A 658 8.66 -20.13 -28.96
#